data_AF-A0A7S4PZB5-F1
#
_entry.id   AF-A0A7S4PZB5-F1
#
_cell.length_a   1.000
_cell.length_b   1.000
_cell.length_c   1.000
_cell.angle_alpha   90.00
_cell.angle_beta   90.00
_cell.angle_gamma   90.00
#
_symmetry.space_group_name_H-M   'P 1'
#
loop_
_entity.id
_entity.type
_entity.pdbx_description
1 polymer ?
#
loop_
_entity_poly.entity_id
_entity_poly.type
_entity_poly.pdbx_seq_one_letter_code
_entity_poly.pdbx_strand_id
1 'polypeptide(L)'
;EKALLVLSEDLEVIQSLIAPKSTYSCSIGGKDLGGALEPLFRAVRAAGVTNAPLYCCENDHDAVAKLQSVIGENLELVAVLVDRVCTGREIREDGSVDIATEPYAGDLVIPPPPTGKARGALPFAGQTVRLPSTAEGGELLHRKKILTVNGTHTTLAFLTLVAAEPNTVGPPQGSYELLAFDIDKAVAGGPEQAGTPGRTCWVWAVARQLMLLDEFPVDVLRHTLGGDEPLDDAGICEALLRGAKDAVGRLSGGGDQTSRVLGGGVVARWQGRLANLSEWLQAQRNLTALARMLLRTASITTMELRQSVDKLLDDSKRFTLPPRKRDASRSQSPERRHISWERRISGGGLGVGVLFDFDGTLGDTELPAMEVAFWMLAPYLPGLEGKSDADLMQECPVFVRENAGKAFEHMIEACDKQRAAAGLPGTEETRKSRQEPAALLAAVDRRRKDLGLKPIADLRSQGCEPGTLLQQQKDDTVVRLSVCAQPCPGVPETLESLEALGVEFVIATTSGKPRVPVCVDTAKLRHFFRSDDLHIHSGESDFDPPCFKPAPDVYLRAASYVKRAPSRCIAVEDSASGVGSASNAGIGLIVGYVGAGHIAPEQREPHARMLMKGTRADNGRGADIVLEDMRDLPTLVKHFAALVASGRGGDGRERLTLRSRQFAGLQGMAYCHED
;
A
#
# COMPACT_ATOMS: atom_id res chain seq x y z
N GLU A 1 -12.78 16.46 41.15
CA GLU A 1 -12.82 15.89 39.79
C GLU A 1 -12.16 14.52 39.83
N LYS A 2 -12.94 13.44 39.91
CA LYS A 2 -12.37 12.09 39.87
C LYS A 2 -12.52 11.60 38.44
N ALA A 3 -11.39 11.41 37.74
CA ALA A 3 -11.40 10.64 36.50
C ALA A 3 -11.78 9.19 36.86
N LEU A 4 -12.71 8.62 36.12
CA LEU A 4 -13.16 7.24 36.29
C LEU A 4 -12.63 6.43 35.10
N LEU A 5 -11.85 5.38 35.37
CA LEU A 5 -11.49 4.39 34.36
C LEU A 5 -12.53 3.27 34.40
N VAL A 6 -13.20 3.05 33.27
CA VAL A 6 -14.17 1.96 33.10
C VAL A 6 -13.70 1.07 31.95
N LEU A 7 -13.48 -0.21 32.23
CA LEU A 7 -13.14 -1.22 31.23
C LEU A 7 -14.35 -2.13 31.03
N SER A 8 -15.16 -1.85 30.01
CA SER A 8 -16.36 -2.63 29.72
C SER A 8 -16.79 -2.43 28.26
N GLU A 9 -17.32 -3.50 27.67
CA GLU A 9 -18.07 -3.46 26.40
C GLU A 9 -19.60 -3.55 26.64
N ASP A 10 -20.02 -3.65 27.90
CA ASP A 10 -21.42 -3.75 28.30
C ASP A 10 -22.17 -2.45 28.00
N LEU A 11 -23.24 -2.57 27.21
CA LEU A 11 -24.06 -1.46 26.77
C LEU A 11 -24.71 -0.71 27.94
N GLU A 12 -25.19 -1.40 28.98
CA GLU A 12 -25.84 -0.77 30.13
C GLU A 12 -24.84 0.10 30.91
N VAL A 13 -23.61 -0.40 31.07
CA VAL A 13 -22.51 0.32 31.71
C VAL A 13 -22.17 1.58 30.92
N ILE A 14 -21.96 1.47 29.61
CA ILE A 14 -21.61 2.62 28.75
C ILE A 14 -22.77 3.63 28.70
N GLN A 15 -24.01 3.16 28.59
CA GLN A 15 -25.19 4.02 28.55
C GLN A 15 -25.37 4.84 29.83
N SER A 16 -25.02 4.27 31.00
CA SER A 16 -25.06 4.99 32.28
C SER A 16 -24.10 6.18 32.36
N LEU A 17 -23.09 6.22 31.49
CA LEU A 17 -22.08 7.29 31.42
C LEU A 17 -22.46 8.40 30.42
N ILE A 18 -23.56 8.26 29.67
CA ILE A 18 -23.97 9.21 28.64
C ILE A 18 -24.95 10.24 29.21
N ALA A 19 -24.66 11.52 28.98
CA ALA A 19 -25.50 12.64 29.37
C ALA A 19 -25.95 13.47 28.14
N PRO A 20 -27.08 14.22 28.21
CA PRO A 20 -27.62 14.99 27.08
C PRO A 20 -26.71 16.07 26.48
N LYS A 21 -25.58 16.41 27.13
CA LYS A 21 -24.58 17.39 26.66
C LYS A 21 -23.15 16.83 26.68
N SER A 22 -23.00 15.52 26.52
CA SER A 22 -21.68 14.89 26.49
C SER A 22 -20.89 15.24 25.22
N THR A 23 -19.58 15.36 25.38
CA THR A 23 -18.61 15.36 24.28
C THR A 23 -17.76 14.10 24.38
N TYR A 24 -17.36 13.55 23.24
CA TYR A 24 -16.61 12.30 23.20
C TYR A 24 -15.25 12.51 22.54
N SER A 25 -14.24 11.73 22.92
CA SER A 25 -12.96 11.70 22.21
C SER A 25 -12.43 10.29 22.13
N CYS A 26 -11.72 9.95 21.05
CA CYS A 26 -11.07 8.64 20.90
C CYS A 26 -9.57 8.78 20.57
N SER A 27 -8.75 7.89 21.12
CA SER A 27 -7.32 7.69 20.79
C SER A 27 -6.97 6.22 21.01
N ILE A 28 -7.67 5.36 20.27
CA ILE A 28 -7.67 3.90 20.44
C ILE A 28 -6.71 3.22 19.47
N GLY A 29 -6.35 3.87 18.36
CA GLY A 29 -5.55 3.30 17.30
C GLY A 29 -6.24 2.15 16.55
N GLY A 30 -5.56 1.64 15.51
CA GLY A 30 -6.09 0.56 14.65
C GLY A 30 -6.85 1.07 13.43
N LYS A 31 -7.04 0.18 12.45
CA LYS A 31 -7.63 0.51 11.13
C LYS A 31 -9.17 0.47 11.11
N ASP A 32 -9.79 -0.24 12.05
CA ASP A 32 -11.25 -0.36 12.18
C ASP A 32 -11.77 0.39 13.42
N LEU A 33 -11.79 1.72 13.32
CA LEU A 33 -12.37 2.58 14.36
C LEU A 33 -13.88 2.36 14.50
N GLY A 34 -14.56 1.94 13.42
CA GLY A 34 -16.00 1.70 13.43
C GLY A 34 -16.38 0.55 14.33
N GLY A 35 -15.74 -0.60 14.16
CA GLY A 35 -15.93 -1.76 15.02
C GLY A 35 -15.56 -1.48 16.47
N ALA A 36 -14.44 -0.79 16.70
CA ALA A 36 -13.97 -0.48 18.05
C ALA A 36 -14.87 0.53 18.80
N LEU A 37 -15.52 1.46 18.09
CA LEU A 37 -16.41 2.46 18.68
C LEU A 37 -17.89 2.08 18.65
N GLU A 38 -18.25 0.92 18.06
CA GLU A 38 -19.63 0.44 17.95
C GLU A 38 -20.38 0.39 19.31
N PRO A 39 -19.77 -0.04 20.44
CA PRO A 39 -20.46 0.01 21.73
C PRO A 39 -20.86 1.43 22.14
N LEU A 40 -20.00 2.43 21.87
CA LEU A 40 -20.32 3.84 22.12
C LEU A 40 -21.46 4.32 21.20
N PHE A 41 -21.42 3.98 19.91
CA PHE A 41 -22.44 4.38 18.96
C PHE A 41 -23.83 3.87 19.34
N ARG A 42 -23.91 2.60 19.78
CA ARG A 42 -25.15 2.01 20.30
C ARG A 42 -25.65 2.73 21.53
N ALA A 43 -24.77 3.01 22.49
CA ALA A 43 -25.13 3.68 23.74
C ALA A 43 -25.64 5.12 23.49
N VAL A 44 -24.97 5.87 22.61
CA VAL A 44 -25.36 7.25 22.22
C VAL A 44 -26.74 7.24 21.56
N ARG A 45 -26.99 6.28 20.65
CA ARG A 45 -28.28 6.11 19.99
C ARG A 45 -29.39 5.75 20.99
N ALA A 46 -29.12 4.82 21.90
CA ALA A 46 -30.07 4.40 22.94
C ALA A 46 -30.41 5.53 23.92
N ALA A 47 -29.44 6.42 24.21
CA ALA A 47 -29.65 7.59 25.06
C ALA A 47 -30.36 8.76 24.35
N GLY A 48 -30.63 8.66 23.04
CA GLY A 48 -31.31 9.71 22.27
C GLY A 48 -30.49 10.99 22.10
N VAL A 49 -29.16 10.92 22.23
CA VAL A 49 -28.26 12.06 22.02
C VAL A 49 -28.14 12.35 20.51
N THR A 50 -28.16 13.63 20.14
CA THR A 50 -28.11 14.06 18.73
C THR A 50 -27.05 15.14 18.52
N ASN A 51 -26.31 15.05 17.40
CA ASN A 51 -25.28 16.00 17.00
C ASN A 51 -24.25 16.31 18.11
N ALA A 52 -23.85 15.30 18.89
CA ALA A 52 -22.78 15.46 19.89
C ALA A 52 -21.40 15.29 19.24
N PRO A 53 -20.40 16.14 19.56
CA PRO A 53 -19.10 16.05 18.91
C PRO A 53 -18.29 14.86 19.41
N LEU A 54 -17.75 14.10 18.46
CA LEU A 54 -16.74 13.06 18.65
C LEU A 54 -15.39 13.56 18.11
N TYR A 55 -14.51 13.93 19.02
CA TYR A 55 -13.16 14.39 18.75
C TYR A 55 -12.23 13.19 18.51
N CYS A 56 -11.97 12.87 17.24
CA CYS A 56 -11.11 11.76 16.85
C CYS A 56 -9.64 12.18 16.93
N CYS A 57 -8.99 11.89 18.04
CA CYS A 57 -7.59 12.16 18.35
C CYS A 57 -6.71 10.98 17.91
N GLU A 58 -6.73 10.67 16.60
CA GLU A 58 -6.04 9.53 16.01
C GLU A 58 -4.92 9.99 15.09
N ASN A 59 -3.83 9.22 15.04
CA ASN A 59 -2.73 9.45 14.11
C ASN A 59 -3.01 8.85 12.72
N ASP A 60 -3.99 7.94 12.60
CA ASP A 60 -4.49 7.39 11.34
C ASP A 60 -5.69 8.21 10.86
N HIS A 61 -5.41 9.24 10.05
CA HIS A 61 -6.44 10.13 9.53
C HIS A 61 -7.36 9.46 8.49
N ASP A 62 -6.89 8.41 7.81
CA ASP A 62 -7.70 7.66 6.84
C ASP A 62 -8.74 6.80 7.57
N ALA A 63 -8.37 6.21 8.70
CA ALA A 63 -9.32 5.53 9.58
C ALA A 63 -10.39 6.49 10.11
N VAL A 64 -9.99 7.72 10.49
CA VAL A 64 -10.94 8.78 10.90
C VAL A 64 -11.85 9.20 9.74
N ALA A 65 -11.33 9.34 8.52
CA ALA A 65 -12.13 9.68 7.35
C ALA A 65 -13.17 8.60 7.01
N LYS A 66 -12.80 7.32 7.11
CA LYS A 66 -13.73 6.19 6.90
C LYS A 66 -14.85 6.16 7.93
N LEU A 67 -14.55 6.56 9.16
CA LEU A 67 -15.51 6.61 10.26
C LEU A 67 -16.73 7.47 9.91
N GLN A 68 -16.57 8.52 9.09
CA GLN A 68 -17.65 9.40 8.62
C GLN A 68 -18.82 8.64 7.95
N SER A 69 -18.55 7.50 7.30
CA SER A 69 -19.57 6.65 6.66
C SER A 69 -20.32 5.73 7.62
N VAL A 70 -19.78 5.57 8.84
CA VAL A 70 -20.27 4.66 9.88
C VAL A 70 -20.96 5.44 11.01
N ILE A 71 -20.53 6.67 11.30
CA ILE A 71 -21.19 7.50 12.31
C ILE A 71 -22.54 7.94 11.76
N GLY A 72 -23.62 7.51 12.43
CA GLY A 72 -24.96 8.01 12.12
C GLY A 72 -25.13 9.49 12.48
N GLU A 73 -26.31 10.04 12.25
CA GLU A 73 -26.63 11.47 12.48
C GLU A 73 -26.56 11.92 13.96
N ASN A 74 -26.38 10.97 14.89
CA ASN A 74 -26.28 11.24 16.32
C ASN A 74 -24.98 11.93 16.75
N LEU A 75 -23.91 11.81 15.96
CA LEU A 75 -22.58 12.34 16.29
C LEU A 75 -22.06 13.27 15.18
N GLU A 76 -21.32 14.30 15.58
CA GLU A 76 -20.51 15.12 14.68
C GLU A 76 -19.06 14.63 14.75
N LEU A 77 -18.51 14.15 13.63
CA LEU A 77 -17.10 13.77 13.56
C LEU A 77 -16.22 15.02 13.55
N VAL A 78 -15.26 15.07 14.47
CA VAL A 78 -14.25 16.13 14.51
C VAL A 78 -12.88 15.49 14.42
N ALA A 79 -12.28 15.51 13.23
CA ALA A 79 -10.93 14.99 13.01
C ALA A 79 -9.90 15.91 13.70
N VAL A 80 -9.34 15.47 14.82
CA VAL A 80 -8.36 16.24 15.60
C VAL A 80 -6.97 15.79 15.19
N LEU A 81 -6.14 16.74 14.76
CA LEU A 81 -4.72 16.44 14.60
C LEU A 81 -4.06 16.39 15.97
N VAL A 82 -3.33 15.31 16.20
CA VAL A 82 -2.50 15.09 17.38
C VAL A 82 -1.03 15.05 16.99
N ASP A 83 -0.17 15.68 17.81
CA ASP A 83 1.27 15.47 17.72
C ASP A 83 1.88 15.35 19.11
N ARG A 84 1.98 14.13 19.62
CA ARG A 84 2.78 13.81 20.80
C ARG A 84 3.24 12.37 20.75
N VAL A 85 4.50 12.13 21.09
CA VAL A 85 5.10 10.80 21.12
C VAL A 85 5.00 10.25 22.54
N CYS A 86 4.24 9.16 22.67
CA CYS A 86 4.31 8.27 23.83
C CYS A 86 5.51 7.33 23.66
N THR A 87 6.45 7.40 24.59
CA THR A 87 7.72 6.66 24.54
C THR A 87 7.66 5.32 25.27
N GLY A 88 6.67 5.13 26.14
CA GLY A 88 6.47 3.87 26.85
C GLY A 88 5.14 3.81 27.58
N ARG A 89 4.74 2.59 27.94
CA ARG A 89 3.63 2.34 28.85
C ARG A 89 3.98 1.20 29.81
N GLU A 90 3.57 1.33 31.06
CA GLU A 90 3.63 0.28 32.08
C GLU A 90 2.23 0.12 32.67
N ILE A 91 1.72 -1.12 32.69
CA ILE A 91 0.45 -1.45 33.36
C ILE A 91 0.82 -2.31 34.56
N ARG A 92 0.50 -1.84 35.76
CA ARG A 92 0.83 -2.52 37.02
C ARG A 92 -0.31 -3.44 37.46
N GLU A 93 0.02 -4.39 38.34
CA GLU A 93 -0.93 -5.37 38.88
C GLU A 93 -2.07 -4.72 39.67
N ASP A 94 -1.88 -3.51 40.21
CA ASP A 94 -2.91 -2.72 40.89
C ASP A 94 -3.87 -2.00 39.93
N GLY A 95 -3.69 -2.19 38.62
CA GLY A 95 -4.49 -1.57 37.56
C GLY A 95 -4.07 -0.15 37.22
N SER A 96 -3.01 0.39 37.83
CA SER A 96 -2.45 1.69 37.44
C SER A 96 -1.75 1.60 36.08
N VAL A 97 -1.85 2.68 35.30
CA VAL A 97 -1.24 2.81 33.98
C VAL A 97 -0.32 4.02 33.98
N ASP A 98 0.98 3.77 33.85
CA ASP A 98 1.97 4.83 33.70
C ASP A 98 2.34 4.98 32.22
N ILE A 99 2.22 6.20 31.71
CA ILE A 99 2.57 6.55 30.33
C ILE A 99 3.80 7.45 30.36
N ALA A 100 4.87 7.00 29.71
CA ALA A 100 6.02 7.85 29.43
C ALA A 100 5.78 8.60 28.11
N THR A 101 6.02 9.90 28.12
CA THR A 101 5.98 10.73 26.90
C THR A 101 7.30 11.46 26.73
N GLU A 102 7.54 11.95 25.52
CA GLU A 102 8.57 12.96 25.31
C GLU A 102 8.30 14.25 26.11
N PRO A 103 9.31 15.12 26.29
CA PRO A 103 9.15 16.41 26.98
C PRO A 103 8.25 17.41 26.26
N TYR A 104 8.07 17.27 24.94
CA TYR A 104 7.17 18.11 24.16
C TYR A 104 5.72 17.88 24.62
N ALA A 105 5.04 18.97 25.01
CA ALA A 105 3.70 18.93 25.56
C ALA A 105 2.63 18.43 24.57
N GLY A 106 2.97 18.47 23.28
CA GLY A 106 2.15 18.06 22.16
C GLY A 106 1.38 19.22 21.52
N ASP A 107 0.81 18.97 20.34
CA ASP A 107 -0.15 19.88 19.70
C ASP A 107 -1.49 19.15 19.44
N LEU A 108 -2.59 19.86 19.63
CA LEU A 108 -3.93 19.48 19.22
C LEU A 108 -4.46 20.53 18.23
N VAL A 109 -4.80 20.15 17.01
CA VAL A 109 -5.46 21.06 16.06
C VAL A 109 -6.89 20.61 15.85
N ILE A 110 -7.83 21.47 16.21
CA ILE A 110 -9.25 21.19 16.09
C ILE A 110 -9.77 22.02 14.92
N PRO A 111 -10.26 21.40 13.84
CA PRO A 111 -10.76 22.14 12.67
C PRO A 111 -11.93 23.04 13.09
N PRO A 112 -12.20 24.16 12.42
CA PRO A 112 -13.38 24.96 12.72
C PRO A 112 -14.67 24.16 12.47
N PRO A 113 -15.79 24.51 13.12
CA PRO A 113 -17.08 23.91 12.80
C PRO A 113 -17.52 24.27 11.38
N PRO A 114 -18.39 23.45 10.75
CA PRO A 114 -19.02 23.80 9.48
C PRO A 114 -19.73 25.16 9.55
N THR A 115 -19.75 25.89 8.43
CA THR A 115 -20.31 27.24 8.34
C THR A 115 -21.73 27.31 8.91
N GLY A 116 -21.96 28.23 9.85
CA GLY A 116 -23.27 28.42 10.50
C GLY A 116 -23.53 27.53 11.72
N LYS A 117 -22.59 26.66 12.12
CA LYS A 117 -22.63 25.92 13.38
C LYS A 117 -21.61 26.47 14.38
N ALA A 118 -22.01 26.64 15.64
CA ALA A 118 -21.10 26.91 16.74
C ALA A 118 -20.87 25.63 17.55
N ARG A 119 -19.61 25.29 17.82
CA ARG A 119 -19.29 24.30 18.85
C ARG A 119 -19.36 24.98 20.22
N GLY A 120 -19.91 24.27 21.21
CA GLY A 120 -19.93 24.73 22.60
C GLY A 120 -18.54 24.72 23.24
N ALA A 121 -18.49 24.66 24.57
CA ALA A 121 -17.23 24.54 25.29
C ALA A 121 -16.42 23.32 24.81
N LEU A 122 -15.15 23.54 24.47
CA LEU A 122 -14.25 22.49 24.03
C LEU A 122 -13.79 21.65 25.22
N PRO A 123 -13.62 20.32 25.05
CA PRO A 123 -13.06 19.47 26.10
C PRO A 123 -11.53 19.63 26.26
N PHE A 124 -10.90 20.43 25.38
CA PHE A 124 -9.47 20.68 25.37
C PHE A 124 -9.19 22.16 25.62
N ALA A 125 -8.15 22.46 26.38
CA ALA A 125 -7.69 23.81 26.68
C ALA A 125 -6.16 23.86 26.82
N GLY A 126 -5.60 25.06 26.86
CA GLY A 126 -4.17 25.30 27.02
C GLY A 126 -3.47 25.74 25.74
N GLN A 127 -2.19 26.08 25.86
CA GLN A 127 -1.39 26.66 24.77
C GLN A 127 -1.07 25.67 23.65
N THR A 128 -1.31 24.38 23.86
CA THR A 128 -1.10 23.30 22.90
C THR A 128 -2.32 23.06 22.00
N VAL A 129 -3.46 23.69 22.29
CA VAL A 129 -4.69 23.56 21.50
C VAL A 129 -4.76 24.71 20.50
N ARG A 130 -4.82 24.37 19.21
CA ARG A 130 -4.92 25.31 18.08
C ARG A 130 -6.30 25.22 17.45
N LEU A 131 -6.92 26.39 17.26
CA LEU A 131 -8.25 26.55 16.71
C LEU A 131 -8.17 27.43 15.45
N PRO A 132 -7.74 26.88 14.30
CA PRO A 132 -7.72 27.63 13.04
C PRO A 132 -9.10 28.18 12.73
N SER A 133 -9.15 29.44 12.31
CA SER A 133 -10.39 30.15 11.97
C SER A 133 -11.03 29.67 10.66
N THR A 134 -10.25 29.01 9.79
CA THR A 134 -10.69 28.49 8.49
C THR A 134 -10.29 27.02 8.30
N ALA A 135 -11.04 26.30 7.45
CA ALA A 135 -10.72 24.91 7.11
C ALA A 135 -9.34 24.81 6.42
N GLU A 136 -9.02 25.76 5.55
CA GLU A 136 -7.71 25.88 4.88
C GLU A 136 -6.57 26.09 5.89
N GLY A 137 -6.80 26.85 6.96
CA GLY A 137 -5.83 26.98 8.05
C GLY A 137 -5.65 25.68 8.83
N GLY A 138 -6.70 24.89 9.00
CA GLY A 138 -6.62 23.53 9.54
C GLY A 138 -5.76 22.61 8.67
N GLU A 139 -5.99 22.62 7.36
CA GLU A 139 -5.20 21.85 6.39
C GLU A 139 -3.73 22.28 6.38
N LEU A 140 -3.45 23.58 6.45
CA LEU A 140 -2.08 24.11 6.57
C LEU A 140 -1.36 23.54 7.80
N LEU A 141 -2.02 23.55 8.97
CA LEU A 141 -1.41 23.03 10.20
C LEU A 141 -1.19 21.51 10.14
N HIS A 142 -2.10 20.79 9.49
CA HIS A 142 -1.95 19.36 9.21
C HIS A 142 -0.78 19.04 8.32
N ARG A 143 -0.73 19.72 7.18
CA ARG A 143 0.33 19.58 6.21
C ARG A 143 1.69 19.97 6.80
N LYS A 144 1.72 21.03 7.62
CA LYS A 144 2.90 21.45 8.39
C LYS A 144 3.40 20.38 9.34
N LYS A 145 2.53 19.65 10.06
CA LYS A 145 2.97 18.53 10.92
C LYS A 145 3.60 17.40 10.09
N ILE A 146 2.98 17.01 8.98
CA ILE A 146 3.50 15.95 8.11
C ILE A 146 4.87 16.33 7.54
N LEU A 147 5.00 17.53 7.00
CA LEU A 147 6.25 17.95 6.39
C LEU A 147 7.32 18.24 7.45
N THR A 148 7.01 19.04 8.46
CA THR A 148 8.01 19.55 9.41
C THR A 148 8.41 18.54 10.48
N VAL A 149 7.48 17.72 11.00
CA VAL A 149 7.79 16.73 12.04
C VAL A 149 8.08 15.38 11.41
N ASN A 150 7.09 14.77 10.74
CA ASN A 150 7.25 13.43 10.17
C ASN A 150 8.35 13.39 9.09
N GLY A 151 8.45 14.43 8.26
CA GLY A 151 9.47 14.56 7.23
C GLY A 151 10.87 14.70 7.82
N THR A 152 11.06 15.61 8.77
CA THR A 152 12.36 15.80 9.47
C THR A 152 12.81 14.53 10.19
N HIS A 153 11.89 13.85 10.86
CA HIS A 153 12.18 12.58 11.53
C HIS A 153 12.69 11.51 10.56
N THR A 154 12.07 11.46 9.37
CA THR A 154 12.46 10.54 8.30
C THR A 154 13.83 10.92 7.72
N THR A 155 14.09 12.22 7.51
CA THR A 155 15.42 12.73 7.09
C THR A 155 16.50 12.31 8.08
N LEU A 156 16.25 12.47 9.39
CA LEU A 156 17.20 12.10 10.43
C LEU A 156 17.46 10.58 10.46
N ALA A 157 16.43 9.77 10.29
CA ALA A 157 16.57 8.32 10.20
C ALA A 157 17.43 7.89 9.00
N PHE A 158 17.23 8.49 7.82
CA PHE A 158 18.06 8.18 6.65
C PHE A 158 19.49 8.70 6.78
N LEU A 159 19.71 9.89 7.37
CA LEU A 159 21.06 10.36 7.69
C LEU A 159 21.78 9.40 8.62
N THR A 160 21.07 8.89 9.63
CA THR A 160 21.59 7.90 10.59
C THR A 160 21.96 6.60 9.88
N LEU A 161 21.07 6.07 9.02
CA LEU A 161 21.36 4.88 8.21
C LEU A 161 22.54 5.09 7.27
N VAL A 162 22.61 6.25 6.58
CA VAL A 162 23.72 6.56 5.67
C VAL A 162 25.06 6.55 6.40
N ALA A 163 25.10 7.05 7.63
CA ALA A 163 26.30 7.07 8.47
C ALA A 163 26.64 5.69 9.04
N ALA A 164 25.64 4.94 9.54
CA ALA A 164 25.84 3.65 10.20
C ALA A 164 26.13 2.51 9.21
N GLU A 165 25.58 2.59 8.01
CA GLU A 165 25.65 1.55 6.98
C GLU A 165 26.21 2.12 5.65
N PRO A 166 27.50 2.52 5.60
CA PRO A 166 28.09 3.20 4.43
C PRO A 166 28.13 2.32 3.17
N ASN A 167 28.20 0.99 3.35
CA ASN A 167 28.39 0.04 2.25
C ASN A 167 27.17 -0.84 1.97
N THR A 168 26.08 -0.68 2.73
CA THR A 168 24.88 -1.50 2.54
C THR A 168 24.15 -1.10 1.27
N VAL A 169 23.82 -2.11 0.45
CA VAL A 169 22.88 -2.01 -0.67
C VAL A 169 21.84 -3.09 -0.43
N GLY A 170 20.58 -2.71 -0.24
CA GLY A 170 19.60 -3.57 0.40
C GLY A 170 18.83 -2.87 1.51
N PRO A 171 17.75 -3.48 2.03
CA PRO A 171 17.14 -3.05 3.28
C PRO A 171 18.20 -2.90 4.40
N PRO A 172 18.04 -1.91 5.31
CA PRO A 172 18.91 -1.74 6.47
C PRO A 172 19.08 -3.05 7.24
N GLN A 173 20.31 -3.35 7.64
CA GLN A 173 20.66 -4.56 8.37
C GLN A 173 20.50 -4.39 9.88
N GLY A 174 20.46 -3.15 10.37
CA GLY A 174 20.33 -2.84 11.78
C GLY A 174 19.30 -1.76 12.10
N SER A 175 19.00 -1.65 13.40
CA SER A 175 18.35 -0.49 13.99
C SER A 175 19.41 0.34 14.71
N TYR A 176 19.43 1.64 14.48
CA TYR A 176 20.41 2.55 15.05
C TYR A 176 19.73 3.71 15.75
N GLU A 177 20.36 4.17 16.82
CA GLU A 177 19.93 5.38 17.49
C GLU A 177 20.10 6.59 16.58
N LEU A 178 19.09 7.45 16.51
CA LEU A 178 19.11 8.64 15.67
C LEU A 178 20.27 9.57 16.03
N LEU A 179 20.93 10.12 15.00
CA LEU A 179 22.05 11.05 15.17
C LEU A 179 21.66 12.24 16.04
N ALA A 180 22.44 12.46 17.10
CA ALA A 180 22.32 13.64 17.95
C ALA A 180 23.24 14.77 17.47
N PHE A 181 22.76 16.01 17.48
CA PHE A 181 23.56 17.19 17.17
C PHE A 181 22.95 18.47 17.73
N ASP A 182 23.81 19.50 17.83
CA ASP A 182 23.44 20.85 18.25
C ASP A 182 22.78 21.61 17.10
N ILE A 183 21.48 21.89 17.26
CA ILE A 183 20.68 22.60 16.26
C ILE A 183 21.13 24.05 16.07
N ASP A 184 21.64 24.73 17.11
CA ASP A 184 22.06 26.13 16.99
C ASP A 184 23.28 26.25 16.07
N LYS A 185 24.20 25.29 16.12
CA LYS A 185 25.32 25.20 15.17
C LYS A 185 24.84 24.90 13.75
N ALA A 186 23.90 23.98 13.57
CA ALA A 186 23.36 23.65 12.25
C ALA A 186 22.65 24.84 11.58
N VAL A 187 21.89 25.63 12.36
CA VAL A 187 21.20 26.84 11.90
C VAL A 187 22.20 27.95 11.55
N ALA A 188 23.17 28.21 12.43
CA ALA A 188 24.20 29.23 12.22
C ALA A 188 25.02 29.00 10.94
N GLY A 189 25.27 27.73 10.60
CA GLY A 189 25.96 27.35 9.37
C GLY A 189 27.46 27.67 9.41
N GLY A 190 28.01 28.05 8.25
CA GLY A 190 29.45 28.30 8.06
C GLY A 190 30.22 27.13 7.44
N PRO A 191 31.50 27.34 7.05
CA PRO A 191 32.29 26.33 6.32
C PRO A 191 32.45 25.01 7.08
N GLU A 192 32.57 25.09 8.41
CA GLU A 192 32.71 23.91 9.29
C GLU A 192 31.44 23.07 9.40
N GLN A 193 30.28 23.66 9.11
CA GLN A 193 28.99 22.97 9.12
C GLN A 193 28.61 22.39 7.75
N ALA A 194 29.33 22.75 6.68
CA ALA A 194 29.03 22.27 5.34
C ALA A 194 29.11 20.74 5.28
N GLY A 195 28.02 20.10 4.87
CA GLY A 195 27.94 18.65 4.72
C GLY A 195 27.81 17.85 6.03
N THR A 196 27.70 18.51 7.20
CA THR A 196 27.41 17.79 8.45
C THR A 196 25.98 17.24 8.43
N PRO A 197 25.69 16.13 9.14
CA PRO A 197 24.32 15.62 9.27
C PRO A 197 23.36 16.66 9.85
N GLY A 198 23.82 17.45 10.83
CA GLY A 198 23.03 18.52 11.43
C GLY A 198 22.64 19.60 10.43
N ARG A 199 23.61 20.11 9.65
CA ARG A 199 23.34 21.11 8.61
C ARG A 199 22.44 20.55 7.51
N THR A 200 22.65 19.31 7.11
CA THR A 200 21.82 18.62 6.11
C THR A 200 20.37 18.50 6.60
N CYS A 201 20.18 18.08 7.86
CA CYS A 201 18.85 17.99 8.47
C CYS A 201 18.14 19.35 8.51
N TRP A 202 18.86 20.42 8.88
CA TRP A 202 18.34 21.79 8.86
C TRP A 202 17.93 22.24 7.45
N VAL A 203 18.79 22.04 6.44
CA VAL A 203 18.48 22.40 5.05
C VAL A 203 17.23 21.68 4.54
N TRP A 204 17.09 20.39 4.86
CA TRP A 204 15.89 19.61 4.52
C TRP A 204 14.64 20.08 5.27
N ALA A 205 14.75 20.50 6.53
CA ALA A 205 13.63 21.05 7.28
C ALA A 205 13.15 22.39 6.67
N VAL A 206 14.09 23.25 6.25
CA VAL A 206 13.80 24.51 5.53
C VAL A 206 13.19 24.26 4.16
N ALA A 207 13.70 23.27 3.41
CA ALA A 207 13.17 22.88 2.11
C ALA A 207 11.68 22.54 2.16
N ARG A 208 11.26 21.85 3.23
CA ARG A 208 9.86 21.52 3.48
C ARG A 208 8.99 22.73 3.83
N GLN A 209 9.57 23.78 4.41
CA GLN A 209 8.84 25.03 4.61
C GLN A 209 8.59 25.74 3.27
N LEU A 210 9.48 25.59 2.30
CA LEU A 210 9.25 26.11 0.95
C LEU A 210 8.09 25.39 0.25
N MET A 211 7.92 24.08 0.47
CA MET A 211 6.74 23.36 -0.02
C MET A 211 5.44 23.95 0.58
N LEU A 212 5.42 24.27 1.88
CA LEU A 212 4.25 24.91 2.50
C LEU A 212 3.94 26.29 1.89
N LEU A 213 4.98 27.07 1.54
CA LEU A 213 4.81 28.35 0.86
C LEU A 213 4.27 28.21 -0.58
N ASP A 214 4.51 27.07 -1.22
CA ASP A 214 4.06 26.77 -2.58
C ASP A 214 2.64 26.17 -2.59
N GLU A 215 2.34 25.32 -1.60
CA GLU A 215 1.07 24.61 -1.48
C GLU A 215 -0.09 25.50 -0.98
N PHE A 216 0.20 26.56 -0.20
CA PHE A 216 -0.84 27.38 0.44
C PHE A 216 -0.79 28.86 0.03
N PRO A 217 -1.95 29.53 -0.14
CA PRO A 217 -2.00 30.97 -0.35
C PRO A 217 -1.37 31.74 0.82
N VAL A 218 -0.67 32.83 0.51
CA VAL A 218 0.03 33.67 1.50
C VAL A 218 -0.92 34.20 2.58
N ASP A 219 -2.16 34.56 2.24
CA ASP A 219 -3.11 35.06 3.22
C ASP A 219 -3.52 33.98 4.23
N VAL A 220 -3.65 32.72 3.81
CA VAL A 220 -3.89 31.59 4.73
C VAL A 220 -2.72 31.44 5.71
N LEU A 221 -1.48 31.55 5.22
CA LEU A 221 -0.28 31.51 6.05
C LEU A 221 -0.23 32.68 7.05
N ARG A 222 -0.51 33.91 6.61
CA ARG A 222 -0.50 35.12 7.46
C ARG A 222 -1.42 34.98 8.66
N HIS A 223 -2.66 34.59 8.41
CA HIS A 223 -3.68 34.51 9.45
C HIS A 223 -3.47 33.28 10.35
N THR A 224 -3.20 32.11 9.75
CA THR A 224 -3.11 30.86 10.53
C THR A 224 -1.87 30.82 11.42
N LEU A 225 -0.73 31.33 10.94
CA LEU A 225 0.52 31.34 11.72
C LEU A 225 0.58 32.51 12.71
N GLY A 226 -0.14 33.61 12.42
CA GLY A 226 -0.20 34.80 13.28
C GLY A 226 -1.17 34.70 14.46
N GLY A 227 -2.13 33.78 14.38
CA GLY A 227 -3.18 33.68 15.40
C GLY A 227 -4.09 34.90 15.35
N ASP A 228 -4.14 35.68 16.43
CA ASP A 228 -5.00 36.86 16.54
C ASP A 228 -4.48 38.05 15.71
N GLU A 229 -3.17 38.13 15.47
CA GLU A 229 -2.55 39.19 14.68
C GLU A 229 -1.92 38.63 13.40
N PRO A 230 -2.41 39.03 12.20
CA PRO A 230 -1.86 38.54 10.94
C PRO A 230 -0.40 38.91 10.76
N LEU A 231 0.43 37.95 10.34
CA LEU A 231 1.86 38.19 10.10
C LEU A 231 2.10 38.94 8.79
N ASP A 232 3.18 39.71 8.73
CA ASP A 232 3.76 40.14 7.46
C ASP A 232 4.62 39.02 6.84
N ASP A 233 5.18 39.26 5.66
CA ASP A 233 6.00 38.27 4.96
C ASP A 233 7.22 37.83 5.80
N ALA A 234 7.82 38.74 6.57
CA ALA A 234 8.97 38.45 7.43
C ALA A 234 8.54 37.57 8.61
N GLY A 235 7.43 37.91 9.25
CA GLY A 235 6.80 37.14 10.31
C GLY A 235 6.44 35.72 9.87
N ILE A 236 5.92 35.54 8.65
CA ILE A 236 5.67 34.19 8.09
C ILE A 236 6.97 33.39 8.04
N CYS A 237 8.05 33.99 7.49
CA CYS A 237 9.33 33.31 7.41
C CYS A 237 9.87 32.93 8.80
N GLU A 238 9.81 33.84 9.77
CA GLU A 238 10.24 33.57 11.14
C GLU A 238 9.43 32.46 11.80
N ALA A 239 8.10 32.46 11.64
CA ALA A 239 7.22 31.45 12.21
C ALA A 239 7.50 30.05 11.64
N LEU A 240 7.68 29.94 10.32
CA LEU A 240 8.03 28.68 9.65
C LEU A 240 9.41 28.17 10.07
N LEU A 241 10.41 29.06 10.11
CA LEU A 241 11.78 28.69 10.50
C LEU A 241 11.89 28.33 11.98
N ARG A 242 11.15 29.02 12.85
CA ARG A 242 11.05 28.65 14.27
C ARG A 242 10.47 27.26 14.42
N GLY A 243 9.34 26.98 13.76
CA GLY A 243 8.73 25.65 13.78
C GLY A 243 9.64 24.54 13.23
N ALA A 244 10.40 24.83 12.17
CA ALA A 244 11.40 23.91 11.65
C ALA A 244 12.55 23.68 12.64
N LYS A 245 13.04 24.74 13.29
CA LYS A 245 14.14 24.68 14.26
C LYS A 245 13.72 23.86 15.50
N ASP A 246 12.53 24.12 16.02
CA ASP A 246 11.96 23.40 17.16
C ASP A 246 11.79 21.91 16.84
N ALA A 247 11.29 21.58 15.64
CA ALA A 247 11.14 20.19 15.22
C ALA A 247 12.49 19.47 15.09
N VAL A 248 13.49 20.10 14.47
CA VAL A 248 14.83 19.50 14.37
C VAL A 248 15.44 19.34 15.75
N GLY A 249 15.43 20.38 16.60
CA GLY A 249 15.99 20.33 17.95
C GLY A 249 15.33 19.28 18.85
N ARG A 250 14.01 19.11 18.74
CA ARG A 250 13.25 18.04 19.43
C ARG A 250 13.71 16.65 19.00
N LEU A 251 13.94 16.44 17.69
CA LEU A 251 14.24 15.12 17.13
C LEU A 251 15.73 14.78 17.14
N SER A 252 16.62 15.78 17.18
CA SER A 252 18.08 15.61 17.15
C SER A 252 18.71 15.45 18.54
N GLY A 253 17.90 15.15 19.57
CA GLY A 253 18.38 14.86 20.93
C GLY A 253 18.89 13.43 21.14
N GLY A 254 18.72 12.54 20.16
CA GLY A 254 18.96 11.09 20.31
C GLY A 254 17.77 10.36 20.94
N GLY A 255 17.96 9.09 21.32
CA GLY A 255 17.00 8.29 22.08
C GLY A 255 15.92 7.54 21.27
N ASP A 256 15.82 7.78 19.97
CA ASP A 256 14.90 7.04 19.08
C ASP A 256 15.64 6.16 18.07
N GLN A 257 14.95 5.21 17.44
CA GLN A 257 15.51 4.14 16.63
C GLN A 257 15.06 4.20 15.16
N THR A 258 16.00 4.02 14.22
CA THR A 258 15.71 4.01 12.78
C THR A 258 14.61 3.01 12.40
N SER A 259 14.57 1.83 13.02
CA SER A 259 13.54 0.80 12.78
C SER A 259 12.13 1.25 13.16
N ARG A 260 11.99 2.04 14.23
CA ARG A 260 10.69 2.58 14.67
C ARG A 260 10.20 3.67 13.72
N VAL A 261 11.08 4.61 13.38
CA VAL A 261 10.77 5.73 12.48
C VAL A 261 10.41 5.26 11.08
N LEU A 262 11.13 4.25 10.59
CA LEU A 262 10.98 3.65 9.26
C LEU A 262 10.10 2.38 9.28
N GLY A 263 9.43 2.08 10.39
CA GLY A 263 8.64 0.85 10.56
C GLY A 263 7.47 0.71 9.59
N GLY A 264 7.02 1.82 9.00
CA GLY A 264 6.06 1.81 7.89
C GLY A 264 6.67 1.48 6.52
N GLY A 265 7.87 0.89 6.48
CA GLY A 265 8.59 0.51 5.27
C GLY A 265 9.64 1.55 4.83
N VAL A 266 10.90 1.11 4.72
CA VAL A 266 12.02 1.97 4.31
C VAL A 266 11.78 2.58 2.93
N VAL A 267 11.31 1.78 1.96
CA VAL A 267 11.04 2.26 0.59
C VAL A 267 9.90 3.28 0.58
N ALA A 268 8.77 2.97 1.23
CA ALA A 268 7.62 3.86 1.31
C ALA A 268 7.98 5.21 1.95
N ARG A 269 8.79 5.20 3.03
CA ARG A 269 9.26 6.41 3.70
C ARG A 269 10.26 7.19 2.87
N TRP A 270 11.12 6.51 2.11
CA TRP A 270 12.02 7.17 1.16
C TRP A 270 11.25 7.87 0.03
N GLN A 271 10.32 7.17 -0.62
CA GLN A 271 9.54 7.71 -1.73
C GLN A 271 8.62 8.85 -1.28
N GLY A 272 7.78 8.60 -0.26
CA GLY A 272 6.74 9.54 0.15
C GLY A 272 7.23 10.75 0.95
N ARG A 273 8.47 10.74 1.46
CA ARG A 273 8.96 11.80 2.37
C ARG A 273 10.35 12.35 2.05
N LEU A 274 11.16 11.64 1.25
CA LEU A 274 12.43 12.16 0.75
C LEU A 274 12.34 12.50 -0.74
N ALA A 275 11.95 11.55 -1.60
CA ALA A 275 11.95 11.72 -3.05
C ALA A 275 10.99 12.83 -3.50
N ASN A 276 9.80 12.92 -2.88
CA ASN A 276 8.81 13.96 -3.15
C ASN A 276 9.37 15.40 -3.06
N LEU A 277 10.29 15.65 -2.13
CA LEU A 277 10.93 16.97 -1.99
C LEU A 277 11.81 17.28 -3.19
N SER A 278 12.58 16.31 -3.69
CA SER A 278 13.45 16.52 -4.85
C SER A 278 12.63 16.65 -6.13
N GLU A 279 11.60 15.83 -6.32
CA GLU A 279 10.67 15.96 -7.44
C GLU A 279 10.04 17.36 -7.48
N TRP A 280 9.55 17.84 -6.34
CA TRP A 280 9.06 19.21 -6.20
C TRP A 280 10.15 20.24 -6.55
N LEU A 281 11.33 20.14 -5.95
CA LEU A 281 12.43 21.09 -6.14
C LEU A 281 12.97 21.11 -7.60
N GLN A 282 12.87 19.98 -8.31
CA GLN A 282 13.19 19.87 -9.74
C GLN A 282 12.12 20.52 -10.62
N ALA A 283 10.84 20.45 -10.24
CA ALA A 283 9.75 21.12 -10.93
C ALA A 283 9.80 22.66 -10.78
N GLN A 284 10.43 23.16 -9.71
CA GLN A 284 10.54 24.60 -9.46
C GLN A 284 11.55 25.28 -10.41
N ARG A 285 11.01 25.97 -11.43
CA ARG A 285 11.80 26.80 -12.38
C ARG A 285 12.36 28.06 -11.72
N ASN A 286 11.57 28.73 -10.88
CA ASN A 286 11.95 29.94 -10.15
C ASN A 286 11.24 29.98 -8.79
N LEU A 287 11.97 30.34 -7.73
CA LEU A 287 11.38 30.53 -6.40
C LEU A 287 10.70 31.90 -6.30
N THR A 288 9.55 31.94 -5.60
CA THR A 288 8.81 33.18 -5.31
C THR A 288 9.64 34.17 -4.49
N ALA A 289 9.20 35.43 -4.39
CA ALA A 289 9.87 36.43 -3.56
C ALA A 289 9.92 36.02 -2.08
N LEU A 290 8.81 35.48 -1.57
CA LEU A 290 8.67 34.97 -0.21
C LEU A 290 9.56 33.75 0.05
N ALA A 291 9.58 32.78 -0.88
CA ALA A 291 10.48 31.61 -0.81
C ALA A 291 11.97 32.01 -0.80
N ARG A 292 12.35 33.00 -1.62
CA ARG A 292 13.72 33.55 -1.60
C ARG A 292 14.03 34.29 -0.31
N MET A 293 13.04 34.93 0.31
CA MET A 293 13.21 35.56 1.62
C MET A 293 13.42 34.52 2.71
N LEU A 294 12.61 33.45 2.74
CA LEU A 294 12.77 32.34 3.69
C LEU A 294 14.18 31.74 3.63
N LEU A 295 14.72 31.51 2.42
CA LEU A 295 16.09 31.02 2.25
C LEU A 295 17.15 32.01 2.76
N ARG A 296 16.99 33.31 2.51
CA ARG A 296 17.91 34.33 3.05
C ARG A 296 17.87 34.38 4.58
N THR A 297 16.68 34.35 5.17
CA THR A 297 16.50 34.34 6.63
C THR A 297 17.09 33.08 7.26
N ALA A 298 17.03 31.94 6.56
CA ALA A 298 17.66 30.69 7.00
C ALA A 298 19.17 30.60 6.73
N SER A 299 19.77 31.60 6.09
CA SER A 299 21.17 31.59 5.64
C SER A 299 21.50 30.36 4.78
N ILE A 300 20.61 30.00 3.84
CA ILE A 300 20.78 28.87 2.91
C ILE A 300 20.75 29.37 1.47
N THR A 301 21.74 28.97 0.68
CA THR A 301 21.75 29.27 -0.75
C THR A 301 20.93 28.26 -1.55
N THR A 302 20.38 28.64 -2.71
CA THR A 302 19.67 27.69 -3.59
C THR A 302 20.58 26.54 -4.05
N MET A 303 21.88 26.79 -4.19
CA MET A 303 22.86 25.77 -4.54
C MET A 303 23.05 24.75 -3.40
N GLU A 304 23.25 25.24 -2.17
CA GLU A 304 23.35 24.39 -0.97
C GLU A 304 22.08 23.55 -0.79
N LEU A 305 20.91 24.16 -0.96
CA LEU A 305 19.61 23.48 -0.90
C LEU A 305 19.57 22.29 -1.87
N ARG A 306 19.87 22.52 -3.16
CA ARG A 306 19.83 21.46 -4.19
C ARG A 306 20.86 20.38 -3.92
N GLN A 307 22.10 20.75 -3.64
CA GLN A 307 23.19 19.81 -3.36
C GLN A 307 22.90 18.94 -2.12
N SER A 308 22.33 19.52 -1.07
CA SER A 308 21.99 18.80 0.16
C SER A 308 20.85 17.79 -0.06
N VAL A 309 19.84 18.18 -0.85
CA VAL A 309 18.72 17.28 -1.21
C VAL A 309 19.20 16.14 -2.10
N ASP A 310 19.92 16.45 -3.18
CA ASP A 310 20.41 15.45 -4.12
C ASP A 310 21.37 14.46 -3.44
N LYS A 311 22.31 14.96 -2.62
CA LYS A 311 23.27 14.12 -1.91
C LYS A 311 22.60 13.10 -0.99
N LEU A 312 21.67 13.54 -0.12
CA LEU A 312 21.02 12.60 0.79
C LEU A 312 20.18 11.59 0.02
N LEU A 313 19.51 12.00 -1.07
CA LEU A 313 18.76 11.07 -1.91
C LEU A 313 19.64 10.02 -2.54
N ASP A 314 20.74 10.41 -3.17
CA ASP A 314 21.69 9.50 -3.79
C ASP A 314 22.29 8.54 -2.76
N ASP A 315 22.75 9.08 -1.63
CA ASP A 315 23.37 8.29 -0.56
C ASP A 315 22.36 7.30 0.05
N SER A 316 21.10 7.69 0.23
CA SER A 316 20.07 6.86 0.87
C SER A 316 19.33 5.91 -0.08
N LYS A 317 19.33 6.15 -1.39
CA LYS A 317 18.66 5.31 -2.39
C LYS A 317 19.11 3.86 -2.34
N ARG A 318 20.36 3.60 -1.92
CA ARG A 318 20.89 2.23 -1.75
C ARG A 318 20.07 1.36 -0.79
N PHE A 319 19.37 1.97 0.17
CA PHE A 319 18.49 1.27 1.12
C PHE A 319 17.15 0.85 0.52
N THR A 320 16.81 1.37 -0.67
CA THR A 320 15.59 1.00 -1.41
C THR A 320 15.86 -0.03 -2.50
N LEU A 321 17.13 -0.43 -2.67
CA LEU A 321 17.54 -1.45 -3.63
C LEU A 321 17.44 -2.84 -2.98
N PRO A 322 17.32 -3.94 -3.75
CA PRO A 322 17.38 -5.29 -3.20
C PRO A 322 18.77 -5.61 -2.62
N PRO A 323 18.87 -6.56 -1.66
CA PRO A 323 20.16 -6.95 -1.06
C PRO A 323 21.13 -7.48 -2.12
N ARG A 324 22.42 -7.10 -2.03
CA ARG A 324 23.48 -7.73 -2.82
C ARG A 324 23.60 -9.22 -2.45
N LYS A 325 23.49 -10.13 -3.43
CA LYS A 325 23.85 -11.55 -3.24
C LYS A 325 25.33 -11.65 -2.81
N ARG A 326 25.61 -12.39 -1.73
CA ARG A 326 26.99 -12.77 -1.37
C ARG A 326 27.49 -13.78 -2.41
N ASP A 327 28.39 -13.35 -3.28
CA ASP A 327 29.06 -14.25 -4.21
C ASP A 327 30.07 -15.14 -3.47
N ALA A 328 29.78 -16.43 -3.43
CA ALA A 328 30.80 -17.46 -3.23
C ALA A 328 31.46 -17.74 -4.58
N SER A 329 32.79 -17.57 -4.63
CA SER A 329 33.75 -18.00 -5.66
C SER A 329 34.11 -17.04 -6.83
N ARG A 330 35.27 -16.39 -6.62
CA ARG A 330 36.46 -16.23 -7.49
C ARG A 330 36.35 -15.72 -8.95
N SER A 331 36.96 -14.54 -9.12
CA SER A 331 37.99 -14.15 -10.11
C SER A 331 37.81 -14.56 -11.58
N GLN A 332 37.44 -13.58 -12.41
CA GLN A 332 38.23 -13.11 -13.56
C GLN A 332 37.60 -11.81 -14.09
N SER A 333 38.44 -10.82 -14.38
CA SER A 333 38.10 -9.52 -14.98
C SER A 333 38.50 -9.51 -16.47
N PRO A 334 38.26 -8.44 -17.24
CA PRO A 334 36.95 -7.84 -17.56
C PRO A 334 36.84 -7.55 -19.07
N GLU A 335 35.73 -7.90 -19.74
CA GLU A 335 35.42 -7.28 -21.05
C GLU A 335 33.91 -7.30 -21.34
N ARG A 336 33.35 -6.08 -21.50
CA ARG A 336 32.21 -5.71 -22.38
C ARG A 336 30.84 -6.29 -21.98
N ARG A 337 29.73 -5.54 -21.88
CA ARG A 337 29.29 -4.32 -22.59
C ARG A 337 28.38 -3.51 -21.66
N HIS A 338 28.76 -2.27 -21.35
CA HIS A 338 27.80 -1.24 -20.96
C HIS A 338 26.94 -0.92 -22.18
N ILE A 339 25.72 -1.44 -22.23
CA ILE A 339 24.70 -0.91 -23.16
C ILE A 339 24.04 0.25 -22.43
N SER A 340 24.30 1.46 -22.91
CA SER A 340 23.79 2.72 -22.37
C SER A 340 22.26 2.75 -22.45
N TRP A 341 21.62 2.77 -21.28
CA TRP A 341 20.17 2.91 -21.10
C TRP A 341 19.65 4.30 -21.56
N GLU A 342 20.55 5.29 -21.66
CA GLU A 342 20.26 6.70 -21.93
C GLU A 342 19.80 6.99 -23.37
N ARG A 343 19.77 5.98 -24.26
CA ARG A 343 19.29 6.14 -25.65
C ARG A 343 17.84 5.77 -25.91
N ARG A 344 17.07 5.29 -24.91
CA ARG A 344 15.67 4.88 -25.10
C ARG A 344 14.62 5.96 -24.79
N ILE A 345 15.03 7.17 -24.38
CA ILE A 345 14.11 8.24 -23.96
C ILE A 345 13.82 9.26 -25.09
N SER A 346 14.21 8.98 -26.32
CA SER A 346 13.88 9.83 -27.47
C SER A 346 13.48 9.01 -28.70
N GLY A 347 12.16 8.78 -28.84
CA GLY A 347 11.44 8.49 -30.09
C GLY A 347 11.60 7.10 -30.71
N GLY A 348 10.57 6.24 -30.60
CA GLY A 348 10.50 5.01 -31.43
C GLY A 348 9.47 3.93 -31.07
N GLY A 349 8.75 4.00 -29.94
CA GLY A 349 7.74 2.98 -29.56
C GLY A 349 6.35 3.23 -30.16
N LEU A 350 5.49 2.20 -30.17
CA LEU A 350 4.11 2.23 -30.72
C LEU A 350 3.14 3.22 -30.03
N GLY A 351 3.58 3.99 -29.03
CA GLY A 351 2.76 5.01 -28.37
C GLY A 351 1.64 4.47 -27.48
N VAL A 352 1.68 3.17 -27.16
CA VAL A 352 0.77 2.44 -26.25
C VAL A 352 1.59 1.75 -25.15
N GLY A 353 0.93 1.18 -24.14
CA GLY A 353 1.57 0.37 -23.08
C GLY A 353 0.69 -0.82 -22.68
N VAL A 354 1.28 -1.88 -22.14
CA VAL A 354 0.56 -3.12 -21.75
C VAL A 354 0.63 -3.34 -20.23
N LEU A 355 -0.53 -3.58 -19.62
CA LEU A 355 -0.70 -3.75 -18.18
C LEU A 355 -1.22 -5.18 -17.94
N PHE A 356 -0.37 -6.06 -17.43
CA PHE A 356 -0.70 -7.46 -17.23
C PHE A 356 -1.20 -7.72 -15.82
N ASP A 357 -2.29 -8.47 -15.66
CA ASP A 357 -2.44 -9.24 -14.43
C ASP A 357 -1.33 -10.30 -14.30
N PHE A 358 -1.09 -10.78 -13.09
CA PHE A 358 -0.08 -11.81 -12.85
C PHE A 358 -0.66 -13.21 -12.71
N ASP A 359 -1.59 -13.41 -11.78
CA ASP A 359 -2.03 -14.75 -11.36
C ASP A 359 -3.03 -15.31 -12.37
N GLY A 360 -2.67 -16.40 -13.06
CA GLY A 360 -3.51 -16.93 -14.14
C GLY A 360 -3.41 -16.15 -15.46
N THR A 361 -2.51 -15.16 -15.54
CA THR A 361 -2.21 -14.42 -16.78
C THR A 361 -0.74 -14.54 -17.19
N LEU A 362 0.18 -14.00 -16.38
CA LEU A 362 1.62 -14.14 -16.62
C LEU A 362 2.20 -15.40 -15.98
N GLY A 363 1.76 -15.71 -14.76
CA GLY A 363 2.19 -16.86 -13.98
C GLY A 363 1.08 -17.89 -13.83
N ASP A 364 1.42 -19.16 -14.03
CA ASP A 364 0.52 -20.29 -13.79
C ASP A 364 0.52 -20.64 -12.29
N THR A 365 -0.12 -19.78 -11.50
CA THR A 365 -0.05 -19.80 -10.03
C THR A 365 -1.30 -20.37 -9.36
N GLU A 366 -2.42 -20.41 -10.06
CA GLU A 366 -3.72 -20.79 -9.51
C GLU A 366 -3.76 -22.27 -9.09
N LEU A 367 -3.26 -23.18 -9.93
CA LEU A 367 -3.22 -24.61 -9.61
C LEU A 367 -2.37 -24.91 -8.37
N PRO A 368 -1.11 -24.44 -8.24
CA PRO A 368 -0.35 -24.60 -7.00
C PRO A 368 -1.03 -24.01 -5.77
N ALA A 369 -1.67 -22.85 -5.90
CA ALA A 369 -2.38 -22.21 -4.78
C ALA A 369 -3.60 -23.04 -4.33
N MET A 370 -4.35 -23.60 -5.27
CA MET A 370 -5.49 -24.48 -4.97
C MET A 370 -5.05 -25.83 -4.38
N GLU A 371 -3.90 -26.36 -4.78
CA GLU A 371 -3.31 -27.55 -4.16
C GLU A 371 -2.98 -27.30 -2.68
N VAL A 372 -2.39 -26.15 -2.35
CA VAL A 372 -2.15 -25.75 -0.94
C VAL A 372 -3.47 -25.64 -0.17
N ALA A 373 -4.48 -25.00 -0.76
CA ALA A 373 -5.80 -24.86 -0.15
C ALA A 373 -6.45 -26.22 0.17
N PHE A 374 -6.41 -27.18 -0.76
CA PHE A 374 -6.93 -28.54 -0.53
C PHE A 374 -6.24 -29.20 0.66
N TRP A 375 -4.90 -29.28 0.64
CA TRP A 375 -4.17 -30.01 1.68
C TRP A 375 -4.28 -29.38 3.05
N MET A 376 -4.50 -28.07 3.11
CA MET A 376 -4.73 -27.39 4.36
C MET A 376 -6.17 -27.56 4.89
N LEU A 377 -7.17 -27.71 4.01
CA LEU A 377 -8.55 -28.01 4.40
C LEU A 377 -8.83 -29.50 4.59
N ALA A 378 -8.01 -30.39 4.03
CA ALA A 378 -8.22 -31.83 4.07
C ALA A 378 -8.53 -32.37 5.48
N PRO A 379 -7.83 -31.97 6.58
CA PRO A 379 -8.16 -32.42 7.94
C PRO A 379 -9.58 -32.10 8.41
N TYR A 380 -10.26 -31.16 7.75
CA TYR A 380 -11.56 -30.64 8.15
C TYR A 380 -12.69 -31.03 7.20
N LEU A 381 -12.39 -31.45 5.96
CA LEU A 381 -13.40 -31.83 4.98
C LEU A 381 -14.11 -33.13 5.39
N PRO A 382 -15.45 -33.11 5.58
CA PRO A 382 -16.20 -34.32 5.90
C PRO A 382 -16.04 -35.41 4.81
N GLY A 383 -15.88 -36.66 5.23
CA GLY A 383 -15.78 -37.81 4.32
C GLY A 383 -14.37 -38.12 3.77
N LEU A 384 -13.34 -37.38 4.19
CA LEU A 384 -11.94 -37.71 3.89
C LEU A 384 -11.28 -38.61 4.94
N GLU A 385 -11.86 -38.71 6.14
CA GLU A 385 -11.34 -39.57 7.20
C GLU A 385 -11.37 -41.06 6.78
N GLY A 386 -10.26 -41.76 7.01
CA GLY A 386 -10.09 -43.17 6.65
C GLY A 386 -9.69 -43.45 5.20
N LYS A 387 -9.61 -42.42 4.33
CA LYS A 387 -9.09 -42.57 2.97
C LYS A 387 -7.59 -42.84 2.96
N SER A 388 -7.13 -43.62 1.98
CA SER A 388 -5.70 -43.85 1.78
C SER A 388 -5.01 -42.63 1.16
N ASP A 389 -3.68 -42.54 1.25
CA ASP A 389 -2.90 -41.47 0.58
C ASP A 389 -3.20 -41.41 -0.93
N ALA A 390 -3.42 -42.58 -1.57
CA ALA A 390 -3.76 -42.65 -2.99
C ALA A 390 -5.15 -42.06 -3.30
N ASP A 391 -6.13 -42.31 -2.43
CA ASP A 391 -7.48 -41.76 -2.58
C ASP A 391 -7.48 -40.24 -2.35
N LEU A 392 -6.77 -39.76 -1.32
CA LEU A 392 -6.62 -38.32 -1.06
C LEU A 392 -5.98 -37.57 -2.25
N MET A 393 -5.02 -38.20 -2.93
CA MET A 393 -4.42 -37.65 -4.15
C MET A 393 -5.41 -37.56 -5.32
N GLN A 394 -6.44 -38.42 -5.37
CA GLN A 394 -7.52 -38.34 -6.37
C GLN A 394 -8.58 -37.29 -6.03
N GLU A 395 -8.78 -36.98 -4.74
CA GLU A 395 -9.70 -35.94 -4.29
C GLU A 395 -9.17 -34.52 -4.58
N CYS A 396 -7.84 -34.32 -4.54
CA CYS A 396 -7.25 -32.99 -4.76
C CYS A 396 -7.64 -32.37 -6.13
N PRO A 397 -7.50 -33.06 -7.28
CA PRO A 397 -7.95 -32.52 -8.57
C PRO A 397 -9.45 -32.23 -8.65
N VAL A 398 -10.28 -33.00 -7.93
CA VAL A 398 -11.73 -32.76 -7.84
C VAL A 398 -11.99 -31.45 -7.10
N PHE A 399 -11.38 -31.29 -5.92
CA PHE A 399 -11.48 -30.07 -5.13
C PHE A 399 -11.01 -28.85 -5.92
N VAL A 400 -9.86 -28.93 -6.60
CA VAL A 400 -9.30 -27.85 -7.42
C VAL A 400 -10.30 -27.44 -8.51
N ARG A 401 -10.85 -28.40 -9.26
CA ARG A 401 -11.82 -28.11 -10.32
C ARG A 401 -13.10 -27.43 -9.80
N GLU A 402 -13.56 -27.81 -8.61
CA GLU A 402 -14.77 -27.25 -8.00
C GLU A 402 -14.56 -25.88 -7.35
N ASN A 403 -13.31 -25.52 -7.04
CA ASN A 403 -12.97 -24.33 -6.27
C ASN A 403 -12.01 -23.35 -6.96
N ALA A 404 -11.49 -23.67 -8.14
CA ALA A 404 -10.66 -22.76 -8.93
C ALA A 404 -11.33 -21.40 -9.11
N GLY A 405 -10.57 -20.31 -8.89
CA GLY A 405 -11.08 -18.94 -8.96
C GLY A 405 -11.95 -18.49 -7.78
N LYS A 406 -12.16 -19.33 -6.75
CA LYS A 406 -12.84 -18.92 -5.50
C LYS A 406 -11.83 -18.46 -4.45
N ALA A 407 -12.23 -17.46 -3.65
CA ALA A 407 -11.47 -17.07 -2.46
C ALA A 407 -11.45 -18.21 -1.43
N PHE A 408 -10.34 -18.33 -0.70
CA PHE A 408 -10.13 -19.41 0.27
C PHE A 408 -11.11 -19.34 1.45
N GLU A 409 -11.50 -18.12 1.84
CA GLU A 409 -12.52 -17.86 2.85
C GLU A 409 -13.85 -18.54 2.52
N HIS A 410 -14.28 -18.49 1.25
CA HIS A 410 -15.50 -19.19 0.80
C HIS A 410 -15.35 -20.71 0.88
N MET A 411 -14.13 -21.25 0.73
CA MET A 411 -13.87 -22.68 0.89
C MET A 411 -13.94 -23.09 2.37
N ILE A 412 -13.42 -22.26 3.28
CA ILE A 412 -13.59 -22.44 4.73
C ILE A 412 -15.08 -22.44 5.08
N GLU A 413 -15.84 -21.43 4.63
CA GLU A 413 -17.28 -21.32 4.90
C GLU A 413 -18.06 -22.52 4.36
N ALA A 414 -17.72 -23.00 3.15
CA ALA A 414 -18.35 -24.19 2.57
C ALA A 414 -18.02 -25.44 3.39
N CYS A 415 -16.77 -25.60 3.82
CA CYS A 415 -16.35 -26.67 4.70
C CYS A 415 -17.09 -26.62 6.05
N ASP A 416 -17.18 -25.44 6.67
CA ASP A 416 -17.89 -25.26 7.94
C ASP A 416 -19.38 -25.57 7.84
N LYS A 417 -20.04 -25.21 6.73
CA LYS A 417 -21.44 -25.61 6.46
C LYS A 417 -21.59 -27.13 6.37
N GLN A 418 -20.67 -27.81 5.69
CA GLN A 418 -20.68 -29.28 5.60
C GLN A 418 -20.41 -29.94 6.96
N ARG A 419 -19.49 -29.38 7.75
CA ARG A 419 -19.18 -29.85 9.11
C ARG A 419 -20.36 -29.68 10.05
N ALA A 420 -21.03 -28.54 10.02
CA ALA A 420 -22.24 -28.28 10.79
C ALA A 420 -23.36 -29.27 10.44
N ALA A 421 -23.57 -29.56 9.14
CA ALA A 421 -24.54 -30.57 8.69
C ALA A 421 -24.21 -31.99 9.17
N ALA A 422 -22.93 -32.29 9.39
CA ALA A 422 -22.45 -33.54 9.96
C ALA A 422 -22.37 -33.54 11.52
N GLY A 423 -22.78 -32.45 12.18
CA GLY A 423 -22.70 -32.33 13.64
C GLY A 423 -21.27 -32.16 14.19
N LEU A 424 -20.34 -31.65 13.37
CA LEU A 424 -18.94 -31.43 13.72
C LEU A 424 -18.66 -29.93 14.00
N PRO A 425 -17.72 -29.60 14.91
CA PRO A 425 -17.30 -28.22 15.18
C PRO A 425 -16.64 -27.58 13.96
N GLY A 426 -16.63 -26.25 13.87
CA GLY A 426 -16.02 -25.52 12.76
C GLY A 426 -14.51 -25.77 12.60
N THR A 427 -13.96 -25.43 11.44
CA THR A 427 -12.55 -25.63 11.07
C THR A 427 -11.59 -25.00 12.08
N GLU A 428 -11.75 -23.72 12.39
CA GLU A 428 -10.89 -23.00 13.36
C GLU A 428 -11.06 -23.48 14.80
N GLU A 429 -12.28 -23.84 15.20
CA GLU A 429 -12.53 -24.43 16.52
C GLU A 429 -11.80 -25.76 16.66
N THR A 430 -11.95 -26.64 15.68
CA THR A 430 -11.28 -27.94 15.59
C THR A 430 -9.75 -27.78 15.61
N ARG A 431 -9.23 -26.78 14.88
CA ARG A 431 -7.79 -26.48 14.83
C ARG A 431 -7.24 -25.99 16.15
N LYS A 432 -7.96 -25.10 16.83
CA LYS A 432 -7.56 -24.56 18.14
C LYS A 432 -7.63 -25.61 19.24
N SER A 433 -8.64 -26.49 19.20
CA SER A 433 -8.80 -27.59 20.15
C SER A 433 -7.93 -28.82 19.84
N ARG A 434 -7.23 -28.83 18.69
CA ARG A 434 -6.36 -29.93 18.23
C ARG A 434 -7.12 -31.25 18.03
N GLN A 435 -8.36 -31.16 17.54
CA GLN A 435 -9.26 -32.30 17.36
C GLN A 435 -9.30 -32.82 15.92
N GLU A 436 -8.30 -32.50 15.09
CA GLU A 436 -8.24 -33.03 13.73
C GLU A 436 -7.90 -34.54 13.72
N PRO A 437 -8.39 -35.32 12.73
CA PRO A 437 -8.06 -36.75 12.63
C PRO A 437 -6.56 -36.98 12.44
N ALA A 438 -5.93 -37.68 13.39
CA ALA A 438 -4.46 -37.83 13.44
C ALA A 438 -3.87 -38.50 12.20
N ALA A 439 -4.55 -39.51 11.63
CA ALA A 439 -4.10 -40.18 10.41
C ALA A 439 -4.10 -39.23 9.19
N LEU A 440 -5.11 -38.35 9.11
CA LEU A 440 -5.26 -37.39 8.03
C LEU A 440 -4.24 -36.24 8.17
N LEU A 441 -4.01 -35.75 9.39
CA LEU A 441 -2.91 -34.81 9.67
C LEU A 441 -1.55 -35.40 9.26
N ALA A 442 -1.29 -36.67 9.56
CA ALA A 442 -0.03 -37.31 9.18
C ALA A 442 0.12 -37.44 7.64
N ALA A 443 -0.97 -37.71 6.92
CA ALA A 443 -0.97 -37.71 5.45
C ALA A 443 -0.73 -36.30 4.88
N VAL A 444 -1.40 -35.30 5.45
CA VAL A 444 -1.19 -33.89 5.11
C VAL A 444 0.25 -33.47 5.36
N ASP A 445 0.88 -33.86 6.48
CA ASP A 445 2.26 -33.52 6.78
C ASP A 445 3.27 -34.15 5.82
N ARG A 446 3.04 -35.41 5.40
CA ARG A 446 3.83 -36.03 4.33
C ARG A 446 3.72 -35.21 3.04
N ARG A 447 2.50 -34.84 2.66
CA ARG A 447 2.29 -34.08 1.43
C ARG A 447 2.83 -32.66 1.49
N ARG A 448 2.66 -31.96 2.62
CA ARG A 448 3.23 -30.63 2.85
C ARG A 448 4.73 -30.65 2.57
N LYS A 449 5.44 -31.68 3.06
CA LYS A 449 6.87 -31.85 2.79
C LYS A 449 7.18 -32.01 1.29
N ASP A 450 6.42 -32.82 0.56
CA ASP A 450 6.57 -32.99 -0.90
C ASP A 450 6.33 -31.68 -1.67
N LEU A 451 5.47 -30.81 -1.13
CA LEU A 451 5.17 -29.50 -1.70
C LEU A 451 6.21 -28.42 -1.35
N GLY A 452 7.19 -28.73 -0.50
CA GLY A 452 8.19 -27.78 0.02
C GLY A 452 7.72 -26.97 1.23
N LEU A 453 6.60 -27.36 1.85
CA LEU A 453 6.02 -26.72 3.03
C LEU A 453 6.48 -27.40 4.31
N LYS A 454 6.48 -26.66 5.42
CA LYS A 454 6.73 -27.23 6.75
C LYS A 454 5.54 -28.08 7.20
N PRO A 455 5.76 -29.28 7.77
CA PRO A 455 4.72 -30.03 8.47
C PRO A 455 4.00 -29.19 9.54
N ILE A 456 2.71 -29.40 9.72
CA ILE A 456 1.89 -28.78 10.76
C ILE A 456 2.43 -29.14 12.15
N ALA A 457 2.87 -30.40 12.35
CA ALA A 457 3.51 -30.81 13.60
C ALA A 457 4.74 -29.95 13.96
N ASP A 458 5.56 -29.62 12.96
CA ASP A 458 6.76 -28.78 13.14
C ASP A 458 6.38 -27.32 13.46
N LEU A 459 5.38 -26.78 12.76
CA LEU A 459 4.86 -25.43 13.02
C LEU A 459 4.34 -25.30 14.46
N ARG A 460 3.60 -26.31 14.93
CA ARG A 460 3.03 -26.35 16.28
C ARG A 460 4.11 -26.48 17.35
N SER A 461 5.06 -27.39 17.18
CA SER A 461 6.15 -27.61 18.14
C SER A 461 7.08 -26.39 18.27
N GLN A 462 7.25 -25.63 17.19
CA GLN A 462 8.06 -24.40 17.17
C GLN A 462 7.28 -23.14 17.57
N GLY A 463 5.97 -23.25 17.84
CA GLY A 463 5.13 -22.10 18.16
C GLY A 463 5.01 -21.08 17.03
N CYS A 464 5.19 -21.50 15.77
CA CYS A 464 5.13 -20.63 14.58
C CYS A 464 3.94 -20.94 13.66
N GLU A 465 2.98 -21.74 14.11
CA GLU A 465 1.71 -21.93 13.41
C GLU A 465 0.93 -20.59 13.36
N PRO A 466 0.50 -20.14 12.17
CA PRO A 466 -0.24 -18.89 12.05
C PRO A 466 -1.56 -18.88 12.83
N GLY A 467 -2.01 -17.67 13.17
CA GLY A 467 -3.19 -17.44 14.01
C GLY A 467 -4.51 -17.91 13.41
N THR A 468 -4.60 -18.04 12.08
CA THR A 468 -5.76 -18.53 11.34
C THR A 468 -5.34 -19.43 10.17
N LEU A 469 -6.23 -20.31 9.73
CA LEU A 469 -6.08 -21.10 8.50
C LEU A 469 -5.90 -20.19 7.29
N LEU A 470 -6.65 -19.09 7.21
CA LEU A 470 -6.50 -18.13 6.10
C LEU A 470 -5.08 -17.56 6.03
N GLN A 471 -4.50 -17.15 7.16
CA GLN A 471 -3.14 -16.63 7.18
C GLN A 471 -2.14 -17.73 6.81
N GLN A 472 -2.31 -18.94 7.35
CA GLN A 472 -1.48 -20.09 7.01
C GLN A 472 -1.55 -20.44 5.52
N GLN A 473 -2.73 -20.37 4.90
CA GLN A 473 -2.91 -20.60 3.47
C GLN A 473 -2.12 -19.61 2.63
N LYS A 474 -2.19 -18.32 2.98
CA LYS A 474 -1.47 -17.26 2.29
C LYS A 474 0.04 -17.48 2.40
N ASP A 475 0.53 -17.74 3.61
CA ASP A 475 1.95 -17.97 3.87
C ASP A 475 2.47 -19.22 3.14
N ASP A 476 1.75 -20.34 3.24
CA ASP A 476 2.10 -21.59 2.56
C ASP A 476 2.04 -21.46 1.05
N THR A 477 1.09 -20.69 0.50
CA THR A 477 0.99 -20.43 -0.95
C THR A 477 2.22 -19.69 -1.45
N VAL A 478 2.70 -18.68 -0.72
CA VAL A 478 3.93 -17.96 -1.08
C VAL A 478 5.13 -18.91 -1.08
N VAL A 479 5.26 -19.75 -0.04
CA VAL A 479 6.34 -20.75 0.04
C VAL A 479 6.24 -21.74 -1.11
N ARG A 480 5.05 -22.27 -1.41
CA ARG A 480 4.84 -23.20 -2.52
C ARG A 480 5.22 -22.56 -3.85
N LEU A 481 4.73 -21.36 -4.13
CA LEU A 481 5.01 -20.67 -5.39
C LEU A 481 6.51 -20.33 -5.55
N SER A 482 7.22 -20.10 -4.44
CA SER A 482 8.68 -19.87 -4.47
C SER A 482 9.49 -21.03 -5.07
N VAL A 483 8.95 -22.25 -5.05
CA VAL A 483 9.65 -23.44 -5.57
C VAL A 483 9.06 -23.99 -6.87
N CYS A 484 7.84 -23.61 -7.25
CA CYS A 484 7.16 -24.22 -8.39
C CYS A 484 6.51 -23.26 -9.39
N ALA A 485 6.47 -21.94 -9.15
CA ALA A 485 5.84 -21.02 -10.10
C ALA A 485 6.48 -21.12 -11.51
N GLN A 486 5.62 -21.16 -12.52
CA GLN A 486 5.99 -21.18 -13.94
C GLN A 486 5.27 -20.06 -14.69
N PRO A 487 5.82 -19.55 -15.80
CA PRO A 487 5.07 -18.66 -16.68
C PRO A 487 3.93 -19.43 -17.37
N CYS A 488 2.83 -18.74 -17.69
CA CYS A 488 1.81 -19.31 -18.58
C CYS A 488 2.39 -19.58 -19.98
N PRO A 489 1.81 -20.52 -20.74
CA PRO A 489 2.31 -20.85 -22.09
C PRO A 489 2.36 -19.63 -23.01
N GLY A 490 3.51 -19.42 -23.67
CA GLY A 490 3.72 -18.33 -24.62
C GLY A 490 4.04 -16.96 -24.02
N VAL A 491 4.05 -16.82 -22.68
CA VAL A 491 4.35 -15.55 -22.00
C VAL A 491 5.77 -15.06 -22.31
N PRO A 492 6.86 -15.85 -22.15
CA PRO A 492 8.21 -15.38 -22.44
C PRO A 492 8.35 -14.86 -23.88
N GLU A 493 7.88 -15.61 -24.88
CA GLU A 493 7.94 -15.25 -26.30
C GLU A 493 7.16 -13.97 -26.60
N THR A 494 6.05 -13.77 -25.89
CA THR A 494 5.24 -12.56 -26.00
C THR A 494 5.97 -11.35 -25.43
N LEU A 495 6.57 -11.47 -24.25
CA LEU A 495 7.31 -10.38 -23.62
C LEU A 495 8.55 -9.97 -24.45
N GLU A 496 9.29 -10.95 -24.98
CA GLU A 496 10.40 -10.70 -25.92
C GLU A 496 9.91 -9.92 -27.16
N SER A 497 8.75 -10.32 -27.70
CA SER A 497 8.14 -9.64 -28.85
C SER A 497 7.71 -8.22 -28.52
N LEU A 498 7.18 -7.95 -27.33
CA LEU A 498 6.81 -6.60 -26.88
C LEU A 498 8.03 -5.71 -26.66
N GLU A 499 9.11 -6.23 -26.07
CA GLU A 499 10.37 -5.49 -25.93
C GLU A 499 10.98 -5.12 -27.29
N ALA A 500 10.93 -6.05 -28.26
CA ALA A 500 11.39 -5.82 -29.63
C ALA A 500 10.56 -4.74 -30.35
N LEU A 501 9.27 -4.63 -30.02
CA LEU A 501 8.38 -3.56 -30.51
C LEU A 501 8.55 -2.22 -29.77
N GLY A 502 9.39 -2.18 -28.72
CA GLY A 502 9.57 -0.99 -27.89
C GLY A 502 8.30 -0.60 -27.14
N VAL A 503 7.49 -1.58 -26.75
CA VAL A 503 6.28 -1.40 -25.95
C VAL A 503 6.63 -1.57 -24.49
N GLU A 504 6.34 -0.54 -23.69
CA GLU A 504 6.50 -0.61 -22.23
C GLU A 504 5.37 -1.46 -21.63
N PHE A 505 5.71 -2.31 -20.67
CA PHE A 505 4.74 -3.14 -19.98
C PHE A 505 5.05 -3.31 -18.50
N VAL A 506 4.01 -3.61 -17.71
CA VAL A 506 4.08 -3.66 -16.24
C VAL A 506 3.04 -4.64 -15.69
N ILE A 507 3.24 -5.10 -14.45
CA ILE A 507 2.28 -5.95 -13.73
C ILE A 507 1.31 -5.06 -12.90
N ALA A 508 0.03 -5.36 -12.98
CA ALA A 508 -1.06 -4.79 -12.20
C ALA A 508 -1.89 -5.94 -11.58
N THR A 509 -1.66 -6.26 -10.31
CA THR A 509 -2.22 -7.44 -9.63
C THR A 509 -3.02 -7.05 -8.39
N THR A 510 -3.91 -7.93 -7.93
CA THR A 510 -4.53 -7.84 -6.59
C THR A 510 -3.61 -8.43 -5.52
N SER A 511 -2.74 -9.39 -5.86
CA SER A 511 -1.89 -10.11 -4.92
C SER A 511 -0.84 -9.21 -4.25
N GLY A 512 -0.62 -9.41 -2.95
CA GLY A 512 0.38 -8.67 -2.19
C GLY A 512 1.82 -8.86 -2.68
N LYS A 513 2.65 -7.85 -2.41
CA LYS A 513 4.08 -7.83 -2.71
C LYS A 513 4.92 -8.93 -2.06
N PRO A 514 4.48 -9.65 -1.00
CA PRO A 514 5.18 -10.87 -0.57
C PRO A 514 5.10 -12.01 -1.60
N ARG A 515 4.07 -12.04 -2.47
CA ARG A 515 3.78 -13.15 -3.39
C ARG A 515 4.37 -12.95 -4.78
N VAL A 516 4.01 -11.86 -5.46
CA VAL A 516 4.29 -11.71 -6.91
C VAL A 516 5.77 -11.61 -7.26
N PRO A 517 6.62 -10.84 -6.54
CA PRO A 517 8.07 -10.81 -6.78
C PRO A 517 8.73 -12.19 -6.69
N VAL A 518 8.30 -13.01 -5.73
CA VAL A 518 8.78 -14.39 -5.56
C VAL A 518 8.40 -15.23 -6.77
N CYS A 519 7.15 -15.11 -7.24
CA CYS A 519 6.68 -15.84 -8.41
C CYS A 519 7.39 -15.41 -9.69
N VAL A 520 7.63 -14.10 -9.89
CA VAL A 520 8.38 -13.54 -11.02
C VAL A 520 9.81 -14.11 -11.07
N ASP A 521 10.48 -14.19 -9.91
CA ASP A 521 11.82 -14.74 -9.80
C ASP A 521 11.83 -16.25 -10.13
N THR A 522 10.91 -17.02 -9.55
CA THR A 522 10.83 -18.48 -9.75
C THR A 522 10.39 -18.85 -11.17
N ALA A 523 9.46 -18.09 -11.76
CA ALA A 523 9.03 -18.23 -13.16
C ALA A 523 10.07 -17.71 -14.17
N LYS A 524 11.23 -17.21 -13.69
CA LYS A 524 12.32 -16.68 -14.51
C LYS A 524 11.94 -15.44 -15.34
N LEU A 525 10.91 -14.71 -14.95
CA LEU A 525 10.43 -13.51 -15.64
C LEU A 525 11.10 -12.22 -15.17
N ARG A 526 12.02 -12.28 -14.19
CA ARG A 526 12.70 -11.13 -13.58
C ARG A 526 13.39 -10.17 -14.57
N HIS A 527 13.84 -10.70 -15.70
CA HIS A 527 14.52 -9.90 -16.71
C HIS A 527 13.55 -8.98 -17.48
N PHE A 528 12.28 -9.36 -17.58
CA PHE A 528 11.19 -8.52 -18.11
C PHE A 528 10.58 -7.63 -17.03
N PHE A 529 10.35 -8.18 -15.83
CA PHE A 529 9.78 -7.47 -14.70
C PHE A 529 10.80 -7.44 -13.56
N ARG A 530 11.51 -6.33 -13.40
CA ARG A 530 12.41 -6.20 -12.25
C ARG A 530 11.57 -6.33 -10.98
N SER A 531 12.06 -7.11 -10.01
CA SER A 531 11.41 -7.30 -8.70
C SER A 531 11.57 -6.05 -7.81
N ASP A 532 11.23 -4.89 -8.37
CA ASP A 532 11.18 -3.58 -7.72
C ASP A 532 9.73 -3.05 -7.74
N ASP A 533 9.44 -2.11 -6.85
CA ASP A 533 8.09 -1.51 -6.69
C ASP A 533 7.61 -0.72 -7.91
N LEU A 534 8.41 -0.64 -8.97
CA LEU A 534 8.12 0.09 -10.18
C LEU A 534 7.50 -0.80 -11.26
N HIS A 535 7.82 -2.10 -11.30
CA HIS A 535 7.28 -3.00 -12.33
C HIS A 535 6.12 -3.90 -11.84
N ILE A 536 5.85 -3.89 -10.53
CA ILE A 536 4.81 -4.70 -9.90
C ILE A 536 3.91 -3.80 -9.07
N HIS A 537 2.75 -3.47 -9.62
CA HIS A 537 1.71 -2.71 -8.92
C HIS A 537 0.68 -3.64 -8.30
N SER A 538 0.43 -3.47 -7.00
CA SER A 538 -0.40 -4.39 -6.21
C SER A 538 -1.54 -3.65 -5.52
N GLY A 539 -2.78 -3.99 -5.86
CA GLY A 539 -3.98 -3.50 -5.18
C GLY A 539 -3.93 -3.68 -3.66
N GLU A 540 -3.33 -4.76 -3.18
CA GLU A 540 -3.15 -5.05 -1.75
C GLU A 540 -2.07 -4.20 -1.08
N SER A 541 -0.93 -3.99 -1.75
CA SER A 541 0.28 -3.43 -1.11
C SER A 541 0.58 -1.98 -1.47
N ASP A 542 0.03 -1.46 -2.56
CA ASP A 542 0.32 -0.11 -3.06
C ASP A 542 -0.64 0.97 -2.54
N PHE A 543 -1.78 0.55 -1.98
CA PHE A 543 -2.85 1.42 -1.53
C PHE A 543 -3.14 1.16 -0.05
N ASP A 544 -3.45 2.23 0.70
CA ASP A 544 -3.94 2.12 2.08
C ASP A 544 -5.24 2.96 2.21
N PRO A 545 -6.43 2.32 2.34
CA PRO A 545 -6.63 0.87 2.39
C PRO A 545 -6.29 0.18 1.05
N PRO A 546 -6.05 -1.14 1.07
CA PRO A 546 -6.01 -1.97 -0.13
C PRO A 546 -7.16 -1.67 -1.09
N CYS A 547 -6.85 -1.44 -2.36
CA CYS A 547 -7.82 -1.26 -3.44
C CYS A 547 -7.81 -2.51 -4.32
N PHE A 548 -8.71 -3.45 -4.04
CA PHE A 548 -8.82 -4.70 -4.80
C PHE A 548 -9.66 -4.54 -6.08
N LYS A 549 -9.31 -5.29 -7.13
CA LYS A 549 -10.13 -5.39 -8.35
C LYS A 549 -11.55 -5.82 -7.94
N PRO A 550 -12.63 -5.13 -8.37
CA PRO A 550 -12.75 -4.30 -9.58
C PRO A 550 -12.50 -2.79 -9.40
N ALA A 551 -11.94 -2.32 -8.27
CA ALA A 551 -11.54 -0.93 -8.14
C ALA A 551 -10.47 -0.56 -9.20
N PRO A 552 -10.50 0.65 -9.80
CA PRO A 552 -9.64 1.00 -10.95
C PRO A 552 -8.19 1.32 -10.58
N ASP A 553 -7.90 1.51 -9.29
CA ASP A 553 -6.70 2.15 -8.75
C ASP A 553 -5.40 1.50 -9.25
N VAL A 554 -5.31 0.17 -9.23
CA VAL A 554 -4.10 -0.56 -9.63
C VAL A 554 -3.77 -0.36 -11.11
N TYR A 555 -4.79 -0.29 -11.98
CA TYR A 555 -4.60 -0.02 -13.40
C TYR A 555 -4.27 1.44 -13.68
N LEU A 556 -4.85 2.39 -12.93
CA LEU A 556 -4.48 3.81 -13.03
C LEU A 556 -3.01 4.04 -12.63
N ARG A 557 -2.57 3.37 -11.56
CA ARG A 557 -1.17 3.40 -11.11
C ARG A 557 -0.23 2.79 -12.15
N ALA A 558 -0.60 1.63 -12.71
CA ALA A 558 0.16 0.96 -13.77
C ALA A 558 0.23 1.78 -15.07
N ALA A 559 -0.85 2.45 -15.47
CA ALA A 559 -0.88 3.35 -16.62
C ALA A 559 0.06 4.56 -16.43
N SER A 560 0.09 5.13 -15.21
CA SER A 560 1.02 6.21 -14.84
C SER A 560 2.48 5.78 -14.99
N TYR A 561 2.82 4.55 -14.57
CA TYR A 561 4.16 4.00 -14.69
C TYR A 561 4.65 3.90 -16.14
N VAL A 562 3.82 3.33 -17.03
CA VAL A 562 4.16 3.24 -18.48
C VAL A 562 4.07 4.59 -19.19
N LYS A 563 3.68 5.67 -18.47
CA LYS A 563 3.53 7.04 -18.95
C LYS A 563 2.60 7.13 -20.16
N ARG A 564 1.44 6.47 -20.04
CA ARG A 564 0.37 6.50 -21.05
C ARG A 564 -0.95 6.85 -20.36
N ALA A 565 -1.81 7.58 -21.07
CA ALA A 565 -3.19 7.72 -20.63
C ALA A 565 -3.87 6.34 -20.62
N PRO A 566 -4.80 6.05 -19.68
CA PRO A 566 -5.51 4.77 -19.64
C PRO A 566 -6.12 4.35 -20.98
N SER A 567 -6.69 5.29 -21.73
CA SER A 567 -7.26 5.06 -23.08
C SER A 567 -6.22 4.65 -24.15
N ARG A 568 -4.91 4.71 -23.84
CA ARG A 568 -3.79 4.26 -24.68
C ARG A 568 -3.09 3.03 -24.11
N CYS A 569 -3.63 2.45 -23.05
CA CYS A 569 -3.14 1.22 -22.44
C CYS A 569 -3.95 0.01 -22.92
N ILE A 570 -3.33 -1.16 -22.77
CA ILE A 570 -3.92 -2.46 -23.03
C ILE A 570 -3.86 -3.24 -21.72
N ALA A 571 -4.99 -3.71 -21.19
CA ALA A 571 -5.02 -4.60 -20.04
C ALA A 571 -5.15 -6.06 -20.50
N VAL A 572 -4.42 -6.97 -19.86
CA VAL A 572 -4.51 -8.42 -20.11
C VAL A 572 -4.92 -9.11 -18.80
N GLU A 573 -6.05 -9.82 -18.84
CA GLU A 573 -6.75 -10.34 -17.66
C GLU A 573 -7.41 -11.69 -17.89
N ASP A 574 -7.42 -12.56 -16.89
CA ASP A 574 -8.13 -13.84 -16.91
C ASP A 574 -9.39 -13.85 -16.01
N SER A 575 -9.64 -12.76 -15.29
CA SER A 575 -10.68 -12.68 -14.27
C SER A 575 -11.76 -11.61 -14.55
N ALA A 576 -13.00 -11.87 -14.12
CA ALA A 576 -14.10 -10.92 -14.29
C ALA A 576 -13.90 -9.64 -13.45
N SER A 577 -13.36 -9.75 -12.23
CA SER A 577 -13.02 -8.60 -11.38
C SER A 577 -11.94 -7.74 -12.02
N GLY A 578 -10.95 -8.36 -12.65
CA GLY A 578 -9.88 -7.67 -13.33
C GLY A 578 -10.28 -6.97 -14.62
N VAL A 579 -11.08 -7.63 -15.45
CA VAL A 579 -11.77 -6.97 -16.57
C VAL A 579 -12.60 -5.78 -16.08
N GLY A 580 -13.31 -5.93 -14.96
CA GLY A 580 -14.06 -4.84 -14.32
C GLY A 580 -13.17 -3.66 -13.93
N SER A 581 -12.04 -3.93 -13.28
CA SER A 581 -11.04 -2.94 -12.89
C SER A 581 -10.47 -2.18 -14.09
N ALA A 582 -10.09 -2.90 -15.16
CA ALA A 582 -9.59 -2.30 -16.39
C ALA A 582 -10.64 -1.40 -17.07
N SER A 583 -11.90 -1.83 -17.07
CA SER A 583 -13.01 -1.02 -17.60
C SER A 583 -13.22 0.24 -16.77
N ASN A 584 -13.30 0.11 -15.45
CA ASN A 584 -13.49 1.22 -14.52
C ASN A 584 -12.33 2.24 -14.58
N ALA A 585 -11.11 1.78 -14.89
CA ALA A 585 -9.93 2.63 -15.08
C ALA A 585 -9.90 3.36 -16.43
N GLY A 586 -10.84 3.06 -17.35
CA GLY A 586 -10.88 3.65 -18.68
C GLY A 586 -9.78 3.12 -19.60
N ILE A 587 -9.40 1.84 -19.47
CA ILE A 587 -8.37 1.23 -20.31
C ILE A 587 -8.86 1.12 -21.76
N GLY A 588 -8.00 1.50 -22.71
CA GLY A 588 -8.35 1.59 -24.13
C GLY A 588 -8.73 0.25 -24.75
N LEU A 589 -7.94 -0.80 -24.52
CA LEU A 589 -8.21 -2.16 -24.98
C LEU A 589 -8.13 -3.15 -23.80
N ILE A 590 -9.17 -3.95 -23.60
CA ILE A 590 -9.21 -5.00 -22.57
C ILE A 590 -9.18 -6.36 -23.26
N VAL A 591 -8.09 -7.08 -23.05
CA VAL A 591 -7.86 -8.43 -23.58
C VAL A 591 -8.09 -9.45 -22.47
N GLY A 592 -9.08 -10.31 -22.65
CA GLY A 592 -9.23 -11.49 -21.80
C GLY A 592 -8.21 -12.57 -22.17
N TYR A 593 -7.78 -13.40 -21.24
CA TYR A 593 -6.91 -14.55 -21.47
C TYR A 593 -7.52 -15.81 -20.85
N VAL A 594 -7.58 -16.89 -21.64
CA VAL A 594 -8.11 -18.20 -21.20
C VAL A 594 -7.14 -19.36 -21.47
N GLY A 595 -5.89 -19.04 -21.79
CA GLY A 595 -4.84 -20.03 -22.07
C GLY A 595 -4.12 -20.56 -20.84
N ALA A 596 -4.46 -20.07 -19.63
CA ALA A 596 -3.83 -20.47 -18.39
C ALA A 596 -4.15 -21.94 -18.02
N GLY A 597 -3.21 -22.60 -17.34
CA GLY A 597 -3.29 -24.04 -17.04
C GLY A 597 -4.48 -24.45 -16.17
N HIS A 598 -5.00 -23.51 -15.37
CA HIS A 598 -6.16 -23.75 -14.51
C HIS A 598 -7.51 -23.77 -15.27
N ILE A 599 -7.55 -23.30 -16.52
CA ILE A 599 -8.76 -23.29 -17.35
C ILE A 599 -8.68 -24.48 -18.32
N ALA A 600 -9.47 -25.51 -18.03
CA ALA A 600 -9.56 -26.68 -18.89
C ALA A 600 -10.03 -26.30 -20.31
N PRO A 601 -9.56 -26.97 -21.38
CA PRO A 601 -9.91 -26.63 -22.77
C PRO A 601 -11.42 -26.48 -23.02
N GLU A 602 -12.23 -27.37 -22.44
CA GLU A 602 -13.70 -27.36 -22.54
C GLU A 602 -14.38 -26.20 -21.81
N GLN A 603 -13.67 -25.50 -20.90
CA GLN A 603 -14.17 -24.34 -20.16
C GLN A 603 -13.73 -23.00 -20.75
N ARG A 604 -12.83 -22.99 -21.74
CA ARG A 604 -12.28 -21.76 -22.33
C ARG A 604 -13.35 -20.86 -22.95
N GLU A 605 -14.22 -21.41 -23.77
CA GLU A 605 -15.30 -20.63 -24.40
C GLU A 605 -16.32 -20.10 -23.36
N PRO A 606 -16.86 -20.91 -22.42
CA PRO A 606 -17.69 -20.40 -21.33
C PRO A 606 -17.02 -19.27 -20.53
N HIS A 607 -15.72 -19.41 -20.22
CA HIS A 607 -14.96 -18.42 -19.48
C HIS A 607 -14.73 -17.15 -20.30
N ALA A 608 -14.42 -17.28 -21.58
CA ALA A 608 -14.32 -16.14 -22.50
C ALA A 608 -15.63 -15.35 -22.54
N ARG A 609 -16.77 -16.03 -22.69
CA ARG A 609 -18.09 -15.40 -22.64
C ARG A 609 -18.34 -14.70 -21.29
N MET A 610 -17.88 -15.25 -20.18
CA MET A 610 -17.96 -14.58 -18.87
C MET A 610 -17.15 -13.27 -18.84
N LEU A 611 -15.89 -13.29 -19.28
CA LEU A 611 -15.03 -12.09 -19.31
C LEU A 611 -15.62 -10.98 -20.20
N MET A 612 -16.26 -11.36 -21.31
CA MET A 612 -16.85 -10.42 -22.26
C MET A 612 -18.12 -9.73 -21.76
N LYS A 613 -18.84 -10.31 -20.79
CA LYS A 613 -20.11 -9.78 -20.26
C LYS A 613 -19.99 -8.47 -19.46
N GLY A 614 -18.84 -8.21 -18.83
CA GLY A 614 -18.62 -6.96 -18.07
C GLY A 614 -19.41 -6.85 -16.76
N THR A 615 -19.76 -7.98 -16.12
CA THR A 615 -20.63 -8.01 -14.93
C THR A 615 -20.07 -7.32 -13.69
N ARG A 616 -18.77 -7.02 -13.67
CA ARG A 616 -18.06 -6.35 -12.57
C ARG A 616 -17.60 -4.93 -12.92
N ALA A 617 -17.98 -4.42 -14.09
CA ALA A 617 -17.68 -3.06 -14.52
C ALA A 617 -18.88 -2.15 -14.27
N ASP A 618 -18.65 -0.91 -13.84
CA ASP A 618 -19.70 0.06 -13.50
C ASP A 618 -20.53 0.46 -14.75
N ASN A 619 -19.89 0.45 -15.92
CA ASN A 619 -20.49 0.74 -17.22
C ASN A 619 -20.95 -0.52 -17.99
N GLY A 620 -20.82 -1.71 -17.40
CA GLY A 620 -21.14 -2.99 -18.06
C GLY A 620 -20.21 -3.39 -19.22
N ARG A 621 -19.10 -2.69 -19.45
CA ARG A 621 -18.11 -3.07 -20.48
C ARG A 621 -17.24 -4.22 -19.97
N GLY A 622 -17.27 -5.34 -20.69
CA GLY A 622 -16.36 -6.48 -20.48
C GLY A 622 -15.18 -6.45 -21.45
N ALA A 623 -14.41 -7.54 -21.50
CA ALA A 623 -13.30 -7.69 -22.44
C ALA A 623 -13.75 -7.43 -23.89
N ASP A 624 -12.94 -6.69 -24.65
CA ASP A 624 -13.23 -6.38 -26.06
C ASP A 624 -12.96 -7.61 -26.95
N ILE A 625 -11.97 -8.42 -26.54
CA ILE A 625 -11.54 -9.65 -27.19
C ILE A 625 -10.93 -10.58 -26.13
N VAL A 626 -11.04 -11.90 -26.31
CA VAL A 626 -10.41 -12.90 -25.42
C VAL A 626 -9.51 -13.82 -26.24
N LEU A 627 -8.28 -14.06 -25.79
CA LEU A 627 -7.29 -14.91 -26.45
C LEU A 627 -7.08 -16.24 -25.72
N GLU A 628 -6.89 -17.31 -26.49
CA GLU A 628 -6.37 -18.58 -25.95
C GLU A 628 -4.85 -18.66 -25.92
N ASP A 629 -4.17 -17.99 -26.83
CA ASP A 629 -2.71 -18.06 -26.96
C ASP A 629 -2.09 -16.67 -26.72
N MET A 630 -1.20 -16.59 -25.73
CA MET A 630 -0.56 -15.32 -25.37
C MET A 630 0.29 -14.78 -26.53
N ARG A 631 0.83 -15.67 -27.39
CA ARG A 631 1.66 -15.32 -28.56
C ARG A 631 0.92 -14.50 -29.61
N ASP A 632 -0.40 -14.42 -29.53
CA ASP A 632 -1.24 -13.61 -30.40
C ASP A 632 -1.36 -12.15 -29.93
N LEU A 633 -1.04 -11.86 -28.66
CA LEU A 633 -1.12 -10.52 -28.08
C LEU A 633 -0.34 -9.44 -28.86
N PRO A 634 0.91 -9.67 -29.35
CA PRO A 634 1.64 -8.66 -30.11
C PRO A 634 0.91 -8.20 -31.38
N THR A 635 0.10 -9.07 -31.99
CA THR A 635 -0.74 -8.73 -33.16
C THR A 635 -1.82 -7.72 -32.76
N LEU A 636 -2.50 -7.95 -31.63
CA LEU A 636 -3.50 -7.04 -31.08
C LEU A 636 -2.87 -5.70 -30.68
N VAL A 637 -1.68 -5.72 -30.06
CA VAL A 637 -0.96 -4.51 -29.65
C VAL A 637 -0.64 -3.62 -30.85
N LYS A 638 -0.15 -4.20 -31.95
CA LYS A 638 0.10 -3.47 -33.21
C LYS A 638 -1.18 -2.89 -33.79
N HIS A 639 -2.26 -3.68 -33.80
CA HIS A 639 -3.56 -3.25 -34.31
C HIS A 639 -4.10 -2.06 -33.50
N PHE A 640 -4.10 -2.16 -32.18
CA PHE A 640 -4.57 -1.10 -31.30
C PHE A 640 -3.72 0.17 -31.42
N ALA A 641 -2.39 0.04 -31.50
CA ALA A 641 -1.51 1.17 -31.75
C ALA A 641 -1.86 1.91 -33.06
N ALA A 642 -2.19 1.18 -34.13
CA ALA A 642 -2.63 1.77 -35.40
C ALA A 642 -4.00 2.48 -35.28
N LEU A 643 -4.93 1.92 -34.50
CA LEU A 643 -6.21 2.58 -34.20
C LEU A 643 -6.00 3.89 -33.43
N VAL A 644 -5.19 3.85 -32.38
CA VAL A 644 -4.84 5.03 -31.57
C VAL A 644 -4.13 6.09 -32.42
N ALA A 645 -3.20 5.70 -33.29
CA ALA A 645 -2.50 6.63 -34.19
C ALA A 645 -3.44 7.27 -35.23
N SER A 646 -4.51 6.57 -35.62
CA SER A 646 -5.55 7.08 -36.53
C SER A 646 -6.71 7.81 -35.82
N GLY A 647 -6.62 8.05 -34.50
CA GLY A 647 -7.67 8.70 -33.72
C GLY A 647 -8.92 7.84 -33.45
N ARG A 648 -8.86 6.54 -33.74
CA ARG A 648 -9.96 5.57 -33.60
C ARG A 648 -9.85 4.67 -32.36
N GLY A 649 -8.97 5.01 -31.42
CA GLY A 649 -8.73 4.22 -30.20
C GLY A 649 -9.85 4.29 -29.15
N GLY A 650 -10.83 5.19 -29.30
CA GLY A 650 -11.88 5.42 -28.31
C GLY A 650 -11.40 6.21 -27.08
N ASP A 651 -12.31 6.48 -26.14
CA ASP A 651 -12.03 7.16 -24.87
C ASP A 651 -11.74 6.17 -23.71
N GLY A 652 -11.78 4.87 -23.98
CA GLY A 652 -11.61 3.81 -22.99
C GLY A 652 -12.86 3.55 -22.13
N ARG A 653 -14.01 4.17 -22.41
CA ARG A 653 -15.27 3.93 -21.70
C ARG A 653 -16.25 3.11 -22.52
N GLU A 654 -16.16 3.21 -23.84
CA GLU A 654 -16.95 2.39 -24.77
C GLU A 654 -16.19 1.14 -25.23
N ARG A 655 -16.94 0.11 -25.60
CA ARG A 655 -16.39 -1.14 -26.12
C ARG A 655 -15.73 -0.91 -27.48
N LEU A 656 -14.50 -1.39 -27.64
CA LEU A 656 -13.83 -1.35 -28.93
C LEU A 656 -14.38 -2.46 -29.83
N THR A 657 -14.95 -2.11 -30.97
CA THR A 657 -15.51 -3.10 -31.90
C THR A 657 -14.39 -3.80 -32.65
N LEU A 658 -14.14 -5.06 -32.30
CA LEU A 658 -13.17 -5.96 -32.94
C LEU A 658 -13.89 -7.16 -33.52
N ARG A 659 -13.46 -7.61 -34.71
CA ARG A 659 -13.99 -8.77 -35.42
C ARG A 659 -12.90 -9.81 -35.62
N SER A 660 -13.21 -11.08 -35.40
CA SER A 660 -12.26 -12.20 -35.60
C SER A 660 -11.55 -12.15 -36.95
N ARG A 661 -12.26 -11.81 -38.04
CA ARG A 661 -11.70 -11.67 -39.39
C ARG A 661 -10.56 -10.66 -39.53
N GLN A 662 -10.46 -9.68 -38.63
CA GLN A 662 -9.35 -8.71 -38.61
C GLN A 662 -8.04 -9.33 -38.12
N PHE A 663 -8.12 -10.50 -37.50
CA PHE A 663 -7.02 -11.25 -36.92
C PHE A 663 -6.92 -12.63 -37.57
N ALA A 664 -7.01 -12.70 -38.91
CA ALA A 664 -6.74 -13.93 -39.63
C ALA A 664 -5.27 -14.36 -39.41
N GLY A 665 -5.05 -15.62 -39.01
CA GLY A 665 -3.71 -16.19 -38.81
C GLY A 665 -3.17 -16.13 -37.38
N LEU A 666 -4.02 -15.87 -36.37
CA LEU A 666 -3.67 -16.13 -34.97
C LEU A 666 -3.37 -17.62 -34.74
N GLN A 667 -2.50 -17.91 -33.76
CA GLN A 667 -2.14 -19.28 -33.38
C GLN A 667 -3.26 -19.96 -32.59
N GLY A 668 -3.90 -19.22 -31.69
CA GLY A 668 -5.04 -19.66 -30.89
C GLY A 668 -6.37 -19.11 -31.38
N MET A 669 -7.45 -19.55 -30.73
CA MET A 669 -8.77 -18.96 -30.93
C MET A 669 -8.85 -17.57 -30.28
N ALA A 670 -9.63 -16.69 -30.90
CA ALA A 670 -9.97 -15.39 -30.35
C ALA A 670 -11.49 -15.19 -30.35
N TYR A 671 -12.04 -14.84 -29.20
CA TYR A 671 -13.48 -14.64 -29.00
C TYR A 671 -13.82 -13.15 -29.11
N CYS A 672 -14.78 -12.80 -29.98
CA CYS A 672 -15.27 -11.44 -30.23
C CYS A 672 -16.80 -11.36 -30.02
N HIS A 673 -17.37 -10.15 -29.84
CA HIS A 673 -18.81 -9.99 -29.54
C HIS A 673 -19.73 -10.26 -30.74
N GLU A 674 -19.22 -10.10 -31.95
CA GLU A 674 -20.01 -10.22 -33.19
C GLU A 674 -19.94 -11.62 -33.82
N ASP A 675 -19.33 -12.61 -33.14
CA ASP A 675 -19.14 -13.99 -33.60
C ASP A 675 -19.95 -15.03 -32.79
#